data_AF-A0A8B6G4F4-F1
#
_entry.id   AF-A0A8B6G4F4-F1
#
_cell.length_a   1.000
_cell.length_b   1.000
_cell.length_c   1.000
_cell.angle_alpha   90.00
_cell.angle_beta   90.00
_cell.angle_gamma   90.00
#
_symmetry.space_group_name_H-M   'P 1'
#
loop_
_entity.id
_entity.type
_entity.pdbx_description
1 polymer ?
#
loop_
_entity_poly.entity_id
_entity_poly.type
_entity_poly.pdbx_seq_one_letter_code
_entity_poly.pdbx_strand_id
1 'polypeptide(L)'
;MGNVYDAILLGAKRVGHGLGYVKHPYLMEVLKKKNIAIEVNPVSNKMLGYVADQRHHPAITYLRYGIPIVLGSDDPATFGYDEFTVDWYEAFMSWGLNLADLRHLAFNSLRYSSLSSSEKNVAYNKWTLSYDNFILNTKTVACKQIFQNTSPQIFRIFPQEGDLKGGTKIQVFGRNFHVAICKKIVCNFGDIKTIGTFVYSHRITCNSPDLSHSMTIIRAFSHGVYRDTGDPLYLRFLVNIFSYLIHGTIGQFGYTNRRRRKRSKEQHYATQHYATHASDHTPNEQIVYSYLEFLKWEEFNRTRDDFPPARPIKLHIADIKQSKIYKLLKRFPKGGNMHLHHNHVVSKLKMLDLIFASPLYDNLYVKTGPPKQWNMDFFLNPPAGWAKVKENSTYTKDILVQHSTFLGIIDDKAINDPTDSGLRWKEIGPLFSVIGSHIINNANFTKLYMDAVLQAAIDENVQYLEAKSSAYNKLYVLDRDTKYASKNGKHFIDNDYGELELKMVEEVIKKFKGSHPNFIGYKRIVNSYRGGKINYVGQDVQKALRLYEKYPNLVSGFDLVSEEDRGYSLLFFLEDFSKITVQNLTLPYFFHDGETNWPDDLMTSLHDDDPVPTMDNLYDAILLGAKRVGHGIGYVKHPYLMEVLKKNKIAVEVNPISNKMLGYVADQRHHPAITYLRYGIPVILGSDDPGTFGYDEFTVDWYEAFMSWGLTLADLRHLALNSLQYSSLSSSEKIAAIQKWNKLYNDFIINTKGSACSESFQNTVPQVFRIFPQEGHVTGGTNIQVFGRNFQVAICQKIICRFGNIITKGRYVYNNRIVCKSPNQPQTTNGVTTNHVPFSVSLDGGHTFLSKTFTFSYLQRPRVSITDHGIGK
;
A
#
# COMPACT_ATOMS: atom_id res chain seq x y z
N MET A 1 15.09 -3.23 -14.15
CA MET A 1 14.56 -4.61 -14.02
C MET A 1 15.07 -5.60 -15.05
N GLY A 2 15.17 -5.26 -16.34
CA GLY A 2 15.65 -6.22 -17.37
C GLY A 2 16.98 -6.90 -17.04
N ASN A 3 17.90 -6.17 -16.40
CA ASN A 3 19.23 -6.68 -16.00
C ASN A 3 19.16 -7.81 -14.96
N VAL A 4 18.16 -7.83 -14.07
CA VAL A 4 18.05 -8.86 -13.03
C VAL A 4 17.68 -10.21 -13.63
N TYR A 5 16.71 -10.22 -14.54
CA TYR A 5 16.38 -11.43 -15.31
C TYR A 5 17.57 -11.90 -16.14
N ASP A 6 18.32 -10.97 -16.74
CA ASP A 6 19.51 -11.29 -17.51
C ASP A 6 20.59 -11.93 -16.62
N ALA A 7 20.83 -11.39 -15.42
CA ALA A 7 21.73 -11.99 -14.43
C ALA A 7 21.29 -13.40 -14.02
N ILE A 8 20.00 -13.60 -13.71
CA ILE A 8 19.43 -14.92 -13.39
C ILE A 8 19.61 -15.92 -14.56
N LEU A 9 19.51 -15.45 -15.80
CA LEU A 9 19.69 -16.29 -16.99
C LEU A 9 21.15 -16.65 -17.23
N LEU A 10 22.07 -15.75 -16.89
CA LEU A 10 23.52 -15.98 -16.93
C LEU A 10 24.02 -16.87 -15.77
N GLY A 11 23.13 -17.29 -14.88
CA GLY A 11 23.46 -18.24 -13.80
C GLY A 11 23.88 -17.57 -12.50
N ALA A 12 23.58 -16.28 -12.31
CA ALA A 12 23.85 -15.58 -11.05
C ALA A 12 23.27 -16.35 -9.84
N LYS A 13 24.11 -16.53 -8.82
CA LYS A 13 23.75 -17.18 -7.54
C LYS A 13 23.39 -16.20 -6.45
N ARG A 14 23.78 -14.93 -6.64
CA ARG A 14 23.46 -13.78 -5.80
C ARG A 14 23.23 -12.56 -6.68
N VAL A 15 22.31 -11.68 -6.31
CA VAL A 15 21.99 -10.42 -7.01
C VAL A 15 21.96 -9.25 -6.01
N GLY A 16 22.50 -8.10 -6.41
CA GLY A 16 22.72 -6.94 -5.52
C GLY A 16 21.49 -6.07 -5.24
N HIS A 17 21.49 -5.44 -4.06
CA HIS A 17 20.59 -4.43 -3.47
C HIS A 17 19.12 -4.78 -3.32
N GLY A 18 18.48 -5.32 -4.37
CA GLY A 18 17.12 -5.85 -4.28
C GLY A 18 15.98 -4.85 -4.08
N LEU A 19 16.19 -3.54 -4.07
CA LEU A 19 15.18 -2.54 -3.67
C LEU A 19 13.85 -2.59 -4.45
N GLY A 20 13.90 -2.90 -5.75
CA GLY A 20 12.69 -2.89 -6.59
C GLY A 20 11.97 -4.22 -6.72
N TYR A 21 12.53 -5.34 -6.23
CA TYR A 21 12.09 -6.67 -6.67
C TYR A 21 10.70 -7.03 -6.12
N VAL A 22 10.32 -6.46 -4.97
CA VAL A 22 9.01 -6.62 -4.31
C VAL A 22 7.83 -6.22 -5.22
N LYS A 23 8.08 -5.29 -6.14
CA LYS A 23 7.10 -4.80 -7.12
C LYS A 23 6.85 -5.80 -8.26
N HIS A 24 7.54 -6.95 -8.27
CA HIS A 24 7.50 -7.94 -9.33
C HIS A 24 7.30 -9.35 -8.77
N PRO A 25 6.05 -9.77 -8.53
CA PRO A 25 5.75 -11.05 -7.89
C PRO A 25 6.31 -12.26 -8.64
N TYR A 26 6.31 -12.23 -9.97
CA TYR A 26 6.95 -13.28 -10.77
C TYR A 26 8.47 -13.34 -10.57
N LEU A 27 9.14 -12.20 -10.42
CA LEU A 27 10.57 -12.17 -10.11
C LEU A 27 10.83 -12.77 -8.72
N MET A 28 10.03 -12.41 -7.73
CA MET A 28 10.11 -12.98 -6.37
C MET A 28 9.97 -14.50 -6.39
N GLU A 29 8.98 -15.02 -7.12
CA GLU A 29 8.78 -16.46 -7.35
C GLU A 29 9.99 -17.13 -8.01
N VAL A 30 10.58 -16.49 -9.02
CA VAL A 30 11.77 -17.02 -9.71
C VAL A 30 12.98 -17.03 -8.77
N LEU A 31 13.20 -15.98 -7.99
CA LEU A 31 14.30 -15.90 -7.02
C LEU A 31 14.17 -16.96 -5.94
N LYS A 32 12.96 -17.15 -5.39
CA LYS A 32 12.63 -18.21 -4.42
C LYS A 32 12.89 -19.60 -5.01
N LYS A 33 12.27 -19.93 -6.15
CA LYS A 33 12.38 -21.25 -6.78
C LYS A 33 13.80 -21.62 -7.21
N LYS A 34 14.57 -20.64 -7.68
CA LYS A 34 15.97 -20.85 -8.06
C LYS A 34 16.94 -20.75 -6.90
N ASN A 35 16.45 -20.44 -5.70
CA ASN A 35 17.27 -20.26 -4.51
C ASN A 35 18.41 -19.25 -4.74
N ILE A 36 18.08 -18.10 -5.32
CA ILE A 36 19.04 -17.01 -5.62
C ILE A 36 18.96 -15.98 -4.51
N ALA A 37 20.09 -15.71 -3.86
CA ALA A 37 20.13 -14.75 -2.77
C ALA A 37 20.09 -13.30 -3.23
N ILE A 38 19.42 -12.45 -2.45
CA ILE A 38 19.46 -11.01 -2.59
C ILE A 38 20.46 -10.46 -1.58
N GLU A 39 21.46 -9.73 -2.06
CA GLU A 39 22.37 -8.97 -1.21
C GLU A 39 21.72 -7.65 -0.82
N VAL A 40 21.76 -7.30 0.46
CA VAL A 40 21.09 -6.13 1.03
C VAL A 40 22.07 -5.36 1.90
N ASN A 41 22.15 -4.04 1.67
CA ASN A 41 23.06 -3.13 2.36
C ASN A 41 22.25 -1.98 2.98
N PRO A 42 21.69 -2.15 4.21
CA PRO A 42 20.75 -1.20 4.80
C PRO A 42 21.29 0.22 4.93
N VAL A 43 22.52 0.40 5.43
CA VAL A 43 23.08 1.72 5.71
C VAL A 43 23.30 2.49 4.41
N SER A 44 23.93 1.89 3.39
CA SER A 44 24.14 2.56 2.11
C SER A 44 22.81 2.87 1.40
N ASN A 45 21.82 1.97 1.49
CA ASN A 45 20.48 2.21 0.95
C ASN A 45 19.82 3.44 1.61
N LYS A 46 20.05 3.69 2.90
CA LYS A 46 19.58 4.89 3.61
C LYS A 46 20.37 6.14 3.20
N MET A 47 21.69 6.07 3.27
CA MET A 47 22.60 7.19 3.04
C MET A 47 22.51 7.74 1.60
N LEU A 48 22.29 6.87 0.63
CA LEU A 48 22.10 7.25 -0.78
C LEU A 48 20.66 7.70 -1.10
N GLY A 49 19.78 7.78 -0.10
CA GLY A 49 18.39 8.23 -0.26
C GLY A 49 17.49 7.23 -0.99
N TYR A 50 17.92 5.98 -1.17
CA TYR A 50 17.09 4.96 -1.79
C TYR A 50 16.00 4.44 -0.88
N VAL A 51 16.19 4.52 0.45
CA VAL A 51 15.19 4.14 1.45
C VAL A 51 15.18 5.20 2.55
N ALA A 52 14.15 6.05 2.56
CA ALA A 52 14.02 7.11 3.58
C ALA A 52 13.74 6.53 4.98
N ASP A 53 13.02 5.41 5.05
CA ASP A 53 12.65 4.73 6.29
C ASP A 53 12.96 3.24 6.19
N GLN A 54 13.90 2.75 7.01
CA GLN A 54 14.33 1.35 7.01
C GLN A 54 13.21 0.38 7.37
N ARG A 55 12.15 0.84 8.03
CA ARG A 55 10.97 0.02 8.32
C ARG A 55 10.17 -0.37 7.07
N HIS A 56 10.37 0.35 5.95
CA HIS A 56 9.81 0.04 4.63
C HIS A 56 10.79 -0.72 3.73
N HIS A 57 11.97 -1.09 4.22
CA HIS A 57 12.94 -1.79 3.40
C HIS A 57 12.35 -3.14 2.93
N PRO A 58 12.37 -3.45 1.62
CA PRO A 58 11.68 -4.64 1.08
C PRO A 58 12.31 -5.99 1.50
N ALA A 59 13.43 -5.96 2.20
CA ALA A 59 14.14 -7.15 2.68
C ALA A 59 13.28 -8.00 3.61
N ILE A 60 12.47 -7.38 4.48
CA ILE A 60 11.58 -8.13 5.37
C ILE A 60 10.54 -8.92 4.57
N THR A 61 9.98 -8.31 3.52
CA THR A 61 9.07 -9.02 2.61
C THR A 61 9.78 -10.19 1.92
N TYR A 62 11.03 -10.05 1.49
CA TYR A 62 11.80 -11.16 0.91
C TYR A 62 12.02 -12.30 1.90
N LEU A 63 12.44 -11.99 3.12
CA LEU A 63 12.62 -12.96 4.19
C LEU A 63 11.33 -13.74 4.48
N ARG A 64 10.23 -13.03 4.72
CA ARG A 64 8.92 -13.64 5.01
C ARG A 64 8.34 -14.39 3.81
N TYR A 65 8.70 -14.01 2.58
CA TYR A 65 8.34 -14.75 1.37
C TYR A 65 9.16 -16.04 1.19
N GLY A 66 10.28 -16.18 1.91
CA GLY A 66 11.20 -17.30 1.80
C GLY A 66 12.25 -17.15 0.69
N ILE A 67 12.55 -15.91 0.27
CA ILE A 67 13.70 -15.62 -0.60
C ILE A 67 14.93 -15.45 0.29
N PRO A 68 16.04 -16.17 0.02
CA PRO A 68 17.26 -15.99 0.80
C PRO A 68 17.81 -14.57 0.62
N ILE A 69 18.20 -13.95 1.74
CA ILE A 69 18.94 -12.68 1.70
C ILE A 69 20.29 -12.83 2.39
N VAL A 70 21.24 -12.02 1.96
CA VAL A 70 22.57 -11.85 2.56
C VAL A 70 22.71 -10.39 2.95
N LEU A 71 23.04 -10.13 4.22
CA LEU A 71 23.31 -8.79 4.70
C LEU A 71 24.77 -8.42 4.43
N GLY A 72 25.01 -7.22 3.91
CA GLY A 72 26.34 -6.69 3.64
C GLY A 72 26.48 -5.23 4.08
N SER A 73 27.72 -4.74 4.03
CA SER A 73 28.08 -3.34 4.23
C SER A 73 28.77 -2.87 2.96
N ASP A 74 28.14 -1.96 2.25
CA ASP A 74 28.58 -1.43 0.96
C ASP A 74 29.42 -0.18 1.22
N ASP A 75 30.69 -0.18 0.78
CA ASP A 75 31.64 0.92 0.93
C ASP A 75 31.62 1.65 2.31
N PRO A 76 31.72 0.93 3.45
CA PRO A 76 31.57 1.52 4.78
C PRO A 76 32.56 2.66 5.07
N ALA A 77 33.79 2.55 4.56
CA ALA A 77 34.81 3.60 4.65
C ALA A 77 34.38 4.91 3.96
N THR A 78 33.64 4.83 2.84
CA THR A 78 33.11 6.00 2.14
C THR A 78 32.00 6.67 2.94
N PHE A 79 31.21 5.89 3.68
CA PHE A 79 30.15 6.38 4.55
C PHE A 79 30.62 6.76 5.96
N GLY A 80 31.92 6.62 6.25
CA GLY A 80 32.55 7.09 7.48
C GLY A 80 32.26 6.25 8.72
N TYR A 81 32.03 4.94 8.57
CA TYR A 81 31.92 4.00 9.70
C TYR A 81 32.82 2.78 9.50
N ASP A 82 33.44 2.34 10.59
CA ASP A 82 34.42 1.23 10.57
C ASP A 82 33.81 -0.12 11.04
N GLU A 83 32.55 -0.10 11.48
CA GLU A 83 31.88 -1.24 12.11
C GLU A 83 30.80 -1.88 11.22
N PHE A 84 31.01 -3.13 10.80
CA PHE A 84 30.01 -3.90 10.05
C PHE A 84 28.72 -4.19 10.84
N THR A 85 28.73 -4.01 12.16
CA THR A 85 27.57 -4.25 13.05
C THR A 85 26.43 -3.25 12.79
N VAL A 86 26.72 -2.06 12.24
CA VAL A 86 25.70 -1.01 12.04
C VAL A 86 24.60 -1.46 11.08
N ASP A 87 24.93 -2.12 9.96
CA ASP A 87 23.94 -2.68 9.04
C ASP A 87 23.08 -3.76 9.72
N TRP A 88 23.68 -4.58 10.58
CA TRP A 88 22.97 -5.59 11.37
C TRP A 88 22.02 -4.95 12.38
N TYR A 89 22.42 -3.86 13.03
CA TYR A 89 21.57 -3.11 13.95
C TYR A 89 20.37 -2.48 13.23
N GLU A 90 20.61 -1.76 12.12
CA GLU A 90 19.53 -1.14 11.34
C GLU A 90 18.54 -2.19 10.82
N ALA A 91 19.03 -3.34 10.34
CA ALA A 91 18.18 -4.45 9.92
C ALA A 91 17.40 -5.08 11.09
N PHE A 92 18.08 -5.36 12.22
CA PHE A 92 17.47 -5.99 13.39
C PHE A 92 16.33 -5.14 13.95
N MET A 93 16.60 -3.86 14.19
CA MET A 93 15.62 -2.94 14.79
C MET A 93 14.49 -2.59 13.84
N SER A 94 14.79 -2.31 12.57
CA SER A 94 13.79 -1.76 11.64
C SER A 94 12.92 -2.86 11.00
N TRP A 95 13.44 -4.08 10.88
CA TRP A 95 12.73 -5.18 10.22
C TRP A 95 12.06 -6.15 11.21
N GLY A 96 12.18 -5.91 12.53
CA GLY A 96 11.62 -6.77 13.57
C GLY A 96 12.20 -8.18 13.52
N LEU A 97 13.51 -8.27 13.33
CA LEU A 97 14.19 -9.56 13.25
C LEU A 97 14.31 -10.15 14.65
N ASN A 98 14.14 -11.46 14.77
CA ASN A 98 14.44 -12.18 16.01
C ASN A 98 15.77 -12.96 15.90
N LEU A 99 16.14 -13.66 16.97
CA LEU A 99 17.38 -14.44 17.02
C LEU A 99 17.47 -15.51 15.92
N ALA A 100 16.34 -16.14 15.55
CA ALA A 100 16.32 -17.12 14.47
C ALA A 100 16.58 -16.44 13.13
N ASP A 101 15.97 -15.28 12.88
CA ASP A 101 16.21 -14.49 11.68
C ASP A 101 17.70 -14.08 11.57
N LEU A 102 18.31 -13.58 12.66
CA LEU A 102 19.75 -13.25 12.70
C LEU A 102 20.63 -14.47 12.40
N ARG A 103 20.30 -15.62 13.00
CA ARG A 103 20.98 -16.89 12.75
C ARG A 103 20.88 -17.29 11.28
N HIS A 104 19.69 -17.15 10.68
CA HIS A 104 19.45 -17.44 9.27
C HIS A 104 20.24 -16.51 8.34
N LEU A 105 20.30 -15.21 8.64
CA LEU A 105 21.08 -14.24 7.86
C LEU A 105 22.58 -14.56 7.89
N ALA A 106 23.11 -14.89 9.06
CA ALA A 106 24.52 -15.25 9.21
C ALA A 106 24.84 -16.56 8.49
N PHE A 107 23.93 -17.54 8.55
CA PHE A 107 24.10 -18.77 7.79
C PHE A 107 24.04 -18.55 6.28
N ASN A 108 23.16 -17.65 5.82
CA ASN A 108 23.05 -17.30 4.41
C ASN A 108 24.33 -16.64 3.87
N SER A 109 24.99 -15.76 4.63
CA SER A 109 26.24 -15.13 4.18
C SER A 109 27.31 -16.17 3.83
N LEU A 110 27.42 -17.24 4.62
CA LEU A 110 28.29 -18.38 4.33
C LEU A 110 27.76 -19.24 3.18
N ARG A 111 26.47 -19.55 3.16
CA ARG A 111 25.84 -20.40 2.13
C ARG A 111 25.99 -19.86 0.72
N TYR A 112 25.78 -18.56 0.55
CA TYR A 112 25.82 -17.86 -0.73
C TYR A 112 27.15 -17.15 -1.00
N SER A 113 28.19 -17.48 -0.22
CA SER A 113 29.57 -17.09 -0.51
C SER A 113 30.14 -17.88 -1.70
N SER A 114 31.27 -17.40 -2.21
CA SER A 114 32.10 -18.05 -3.24
C SER A 114 32.95 -19.21 -2.70
N LEU A 115 32.91 -19.48 -1.40
CA LEU A 115 33.63 -20.60 -0.79
C LEU A 115 33.24 -21.94 -1.46
N SER A 116 34.23 -22.81 -1.65
CA SER A 116 34.02 -24.19 -2.05
C SER A 116 33.25 -24.97 -0.99
N SER A 117 32.71 -26.14 -1.35
CA SER A 117 31.91 -26.95 -0.42
C SER A 117 32.68 -27.35 0.84
N SER A 118 33.99 -27.63 0.73
CA SER A 118 34.85 -27.96 1.87
C SER A 118 35.10 -26.74 2.76
N GLU A 119 35.40 -25.59 2.17
CA GLU A 119 35.58 -24.33 2.91
C GLU A 119 34.30 -23.91 3.63
N LYS A 120 33.13 -24.11 3.01
CA LYS A 120 31.83 -23.86 3.66
C LYS A 120 31.64 -24.72 4.89
N ASN A 121 31.95 -26.02 4.83
CA ASN A 121 31.84 -26.90 5.99
C ASN A 121 32.75 -26.44 7.15
N VAL A 122 33.97 -26.02 6.85
CA VAL A 122 34.90 -25.47 7.86
C VAL A 122 34.33 -24.16 8.43
N ALA A 123 33.83 -23.27 7.58
CA ALA A 123 33.24 -22.00 8.01
C ALA A 123 32.00 -22.21 8.88
N TYR A 124 31.13 -23.17 8.54
CA TYR A 124 29.95 -23.52 9.32
C TYR A 124 30.32 -24.05 10.72
N ASN A 125 31.34 -24.90 10.82
CA ASN A 125 31.79 -25.40 12.12
C ASN A 125 32.34 -24.28 13.00
N LYS A 126 33.18 -23.40 12.45
CA LYS A 126 33.72 -22.23 13.16
C LYS A 126 32.61 -21.27 13.60
N TRP A 127 31.67 -20.97 12.71
CA TRP A 127 30.55 -20.10 13.02
C TRP A 127 29.63 -20.70 14.08
N THR A 128 29.34 -22.01 14.01
CA THR A 128 28.49 -22.70 15.02
C THR A 128 29.10 -22.58 16.40
N LEU A 129 30.41 -22.84 16.55
CA LEU A 129 31.11 -22.65 17.83
C LEU A 129 31.03 -21.20 18.33
N SER A 130 31.22 -20.22 17.43
CA SER A 130 31.12 -18.80 17.78
C SER A 130 29.70 -18.40 18.20
N TYR A 131 28.68 -18.89 17.49
CA TYR A 131 27.27 -18.66 17.80
C TYR A 131 26.89 -19.27 19.15
N ASP A 132 27.28 -20.52 19.42
CA ASP A 132 27.00 -21.18 20.70
C ASP A 132 27.65 -20.44 21.86
N ASN A 133 28.89 -19.97 21.69
CA ASN A 133 29.55 -19.10 22.67
C ASN A 133 28.80 -17.76 22.87
N PHE A 134 28.34 -17.13 21.79
CA PHE A 134 27.52 -15.92 21.86
C PHE A 134 26.22 -16.16 22.64
N ILE A 135 25.52 -17.27 22.39
CA ILE A 135 24.30 -17.64 23.12
C ILE A 135 24.59 -17.85 24.62
N LEU A 136 25.64 -18.61 24.95
CA LEU A 136 26.02 -18.87 26.35
C LEU A 136 26.40 -17.59 27.10
N ASN A 137 27.20 -16.71 26.47
CA ASN A 137 27.61 -15.44 27.04
C ASN A 137 26.42 -14.49 27.22
N THR A 138 25.60 -14.33 26.18
CA THR A 138 24.40 -13.48 26.23
C THR A 138 23.43 -13.96 27.30
N LYS A 139 23.18 -15.27 27.40
CA LYS A 139 22.37 -15.86 28.49
C LYS A 139 22.95 -15.50 29.86
N THR A 140 24.27 -15.65 30.03
CA THR A 140 24.93 -15.37 31.31
C THR A 140 24.80 -13.89 31.71
N VAL A 141 24.99 -12.97 30.78
CA VAL A 141 24.85 -11.52 31.00
C VAL A 141 23.39 -11.14 31.26
N ALA A 142 22.48 -11.57 30.38
CA ALA A 142 21.06 -11.27 30.50
C ALA A 142 20.49 -11.77 31.83
N CYS A 143 20.79 -13.01 32.21
CA CYS A 143 20.35 -13.53 33.49
C CYS A 143 20.88 -12.72 34.67
N LYS A 144 22.15 -12.27 34.65
CA LYS A 144 22.70 -11.42 35.74
C LYS A 144 22.04 -10.04 35.83
N GLN A 145 21.70 -9.42 34.70
CA GLN A 145 21.16 -8.05 34.66
C GLN A 145 19.66 -7.95 34.98
N ILE A 146 18.88 -8.97 34.64
CA ILE A 146 17.42 -8.99 34.79
C ILE A 146 16.96 -8.97 36.27
N PHE A 147 17.86 -9.14 37.24
CA PHE A 147 17.55 -9.22 38.68
C PHE A 147 17.29 -7.87 39.38
N GLN A 148 16.84 -6.82 38.67
CA GLN A 148 16.42 -5.57 39.30
C GLN A 148 14.93 -5.65 39.71
N ASN A 149 14.61 -5.23 40.95
CA ASN A 149 13.32 -5.35 41.65
C ASN A 149 12.09 -4.86 40.86
N THR A 150 11.54 -5.68 39.97
CA THR A 150 10.24 -5.44 39.33
C THR A 150 9.37 -6.68 39.43
N SER A 151 8.11 -6.51 39.85
CA SER A 151 7.15 -7.62 39.92
C SER A 151 6.40 -7.75 38.59
N PRO A 152 6.23 -8.96 38.06
CA PRO A 152 5.39 -9.19 36.88
C PRO A 152 3.93 -8.91 37.24
N GLN A 153 3.20 -8.29 36.32
CA GLN A 153 1.78 -8.03 36.48
C GLN A 153 1.04 -8.56 35.25
N ILE A 154 -0.08 -9.25 35.47
CA ILE A 154 -0.95 -9.76 34.42
C ILE A 154 -2.13 -8.81 34.30
N PHE A 155 -2.46 -8.45 33.07
CA PHE A 155 -3.59 -7.58 32.75
C PHE A 155 -4.75 -8.37 32.16
N ARG A 156 -4.44 -9.25 31.20
CA ARG A 156 -5.46 -9.99 30.44
C ARG A 156 -4.95 -11.36 30.01
N ILE A 157 -5.87 -12.28 29.76
CA ILE A 157 -5.61 -13.54 29.05
C ILE A 157 -6.52 -13.65 27.82
N PHE A 158 -6.02 -14.29 26.76
CA PHE A 158 -6.78 -14.57 25.55
C PHE A 158 -6.34 -15.89 24.88
N PRO A 159 -7.28 -16.75 24.45
CA PRO A 159 -8.70 -16.68 24.74
C PRO A 159 -8.98 -16.91 26.24
N GLN A 160 -10.12 -16.39 26.74
CA GLN A 160 -10.55 -16.64 28.12
C GLN A 160 -11.22 -18.01 28.29
N GLU A 161 -11.55 -18.66 27.17
CA GLU A 161 -12.21 -19.96 27.09
C GLU A 161 -11.38 -20.89 26.20
N GLY A 162 -11.48 -22.20 26.43
CA GLY A 162 -10.72 -23.20 25.70
C GLY A 162 -11.41 -24.57 25.75
N ASP A 163 -10.87 -25.52 24.97
CA ASP A 163 -11.41 -26.88 24.93
C ASP A 163 -11.15 -27.58 26.27
N LEU A 164 -12.15 -28.31 26.78
CA LEU A 164 -12.01 -29.13 27.99
C LEU A 164 -10.93 -30.21 27.86
N LYS A 165 -10.60 -30.65 26.64
CA LYS A 165 -9.49 -31.57 26.35
C LYS A 165 -8.10 -30.90 26.44
N GLY A 166 -8.05 -29.61 26.71
CA GLY A 166 -6.81 -28.85 26.76
C GLY A 166 -6.20 -28.58 25.38
N GLY A 167 -4.96 -28.10 25.37
CA GLY A 167 -4.23 -27.76 24.15
C GLY A 167 -4.55 -26.37 23.58
N THR A 168 -5.54 -25.66 24.13
CA THR A 168 -5.77 -24.25 23.80
C THR A 168 -4.57 -23.42 24.26
N LYS A 169 -3.92 -22.74 23.31
CA LYS A 169 -2.80 -21.84 23.58
C LYS A 169 -3.32 -20.49 24.05
N ILE A 170 -3.17 -20.23 25.35
CA ILE A 170 -3.54 -18.99 26.01
C ILE A 170 -2.37 -18.02 25.96
N GLN A 171 -2.63 -16.83 25.44
CA GLN A 171 -1.77 -15.67 25.53
C GLN A 171 -2.08 -14.94 26.83
N VAL A 172 -1.06 -14.67 27.63
CA VAL A 172 -1.17 -13.88 28.85
C VAL A 172 -0.45 -12.57 28.61
N PHE A 173 -1.18 -11.48 28.74
CA PHE A 173 -0.73 -10.12 28.54
C PHE A 173 -0.47 -9.46 29.89
N GLY A 174 0.57 -8.65 29.97
CA GLY A 174 1.01 -8.06 31.21
C GLY A 174 2.20 -7.13 31.06
N ARG A 175 2.94 -6.90 32.14
CA ARG A 175 4.21 -6.18 32.14
C ARG A 175 5.25 -6.87 33.02
N ASN A 176 6.50 -6.52 32.77
CA ASN A 176 7.67 -7.01 33.50
C ASN A 176 7.87 -8.53 33.44
N PHE A 177 7.37 -9.22 32.41
CA PHE A 177 7.63 -10.65 32.22
C PHE A 177 9.09 -10.96 31.88
N HIS A 178 9.89 -9.95 31.53
CA HIS A 178 11.32 -10.11 31.30
C HIS A 178 12.06 -10.70 32.52
N VAL A 179 11.53 -10.50 33.75
CA VAL A 179 12.05 -11.12 34.99
C VAL A 179 12.00 -12.64 34.99
N ALA A 180 11.22 -13.23 34.08
CA ALA A 180 11.06 -14.67 33.93
C ALA A 180 11.91 -15.27 32.80
N ILE A 181 12.66 -14.48 32.02
CA ILE A 181 13.49 -14.97 30.89
C ILE A 181 14.45 -16.09 31.34
N CYS A 182 14.98 -15.99 32.55
CA CYS A 182 15.91 -16.97 33.12
C CYS A 182 15.29 -17.88 34.19
N LYS A 183 13.96 -17.88 34.32
CA LYS A 183 13.21 -18.68 35.28
C LYS A 183 12.22 -19.56 34.54
N LYS A 184 11.75 -20.63 35.18
CA LYS A 184 10.67 -21.43 34.63
C LYS A 184 9.36 -20.67 34.79
N ILE A 185 8.69 -20.35 33.69
CA ILE A 185 7.33 -19.81 33.71
C ILE A 185 6.38 -20.98 33.92
N VAL A 186 5.47 -20.83 34.89
CA VAL A 186 4.47 -21.85 35.21
C VAL A 186 3.11 -21.17 35.20
N CYS A 187 2.17 -21.76 34.47
CA CYS A 187 0.79 -21.29 34.35
C CYS A 187 -0.11 -22.24 35.12
N ASN A 188 -0.94 -21.70 36.01
CA ASN A 188 -1.80 -22.51 36.87
C ASN A 188 -3.23 -22.48 36.33
N PHE A 189 -3.79 -23.67 36.11
CA PHE A 189 -5.15 -23.96 35.69
C PHE A 189 -5.81 -24.82 36.77
N GLY A 190 -6.41 -24.18 37.76
CA GLY A 190 -6.80 -24.89 38.98
C GLY A 190 -5.57 -25.31 39.76
N ASP A 191 -5.53 -26.58 40.12
CA ASP A 191 -4.37 -27.25 40.69
C ASP A 191 -3.37 -27.75 39.64
N ILE A 192 -3.75 -27.74 38.34
CA ILE A 192 -2.91 -28.24 37.26
C ILE A 192 -1.95 -27.14 36.80
N LYS A 193 -0.66 -27.49 36.70
CA LYS A 193 0.40 -26.57 36.28
C LYS A 193 0.90 -26.94 34.90
N THR A 194 0.90 -25.98 33.98
CA THR A 194 1.53 -26.14 32.66
C THR A 194 2.74 -25.21 32.54
N ILE A 195 3.67 -25.57 31.66
CA ILE A 195 4.85 -24.75 31.41
C ILE A 195 4.45 -23.62 30.46
N GLY A 196 4.75 -22.39 30.88
CA GLY A 196 4.61 -21.22 30.04
C GLY A 196 5.89 -20.94 29.25
N THR A 197 5.73 -20.26 28.13
CA THR A 197 6.81 -19.81 27.27
C THR A 197 6.86 -18.29 27.26
N PHE A 198 8.03 -17.73 27.57
CA PHE A 198 8.28 -16.31 27.42
C PHE A 198 8.19 -15.94 25.94
N VAL A 199 7.41 -14.91 25.61
CA VAL A 199 7.37 -14.35 24.26
C VAL A 199 8.03 -12.98 24.28
N TYR A 200 7.50 -12.05 25.08
CA TYR A 200 7.99 -10.69 25.26
C TYR A 200 7.86 -10.24 26.72
N SER A 201 8.44 -9.07 27.04
CA SER A 201 8.32 -8.44 28.35
C SER A 201 6.87 -8.18 28.80
N HIS A 202 5.93 -8.20 27.86
CA HIS A 202 4.50 -7.99 28.06
C HIS A 202 3.63 -9.19 27.66
N ARG A 203 4.22 -10.28 27.13
CA ARG A 203 3.47 -11.45 26.63
C ARG A 203 4.15 -12.77 26.98
N ILE A 204 3.40 -13.69 27.58
CA ILE A 204 3.77 -15.10 27.72
C ILE A 204 2.68 -15.97 27.10
N THR A 205 3.00 -17.23 26.80
CA THR A 205 2.01 -18.20 26.31
C THR A 205 1.97 -19.42 27.21
N CYS A 206 0.78 -19.95 27.44
CA CYS A 206 0.50 -21.12 28.25
C CYS A 206 -0.39 -22.05 27.45
N ASN A 207 -0.16 -23.36 27.48
CA ASN A 207 -1.14 -24.30 26.94
C ASN A 207 -2.08 -24.74 28.07
N SER A 208 -3.39 -24.71 27.82
CA SER A 208 -4.36 -25.29 28.75
C SER A 208 -4.14 -26.80 28.88
N PRO A 209 -4.25 -27.36 30.09
CA PRO A 209 -4.18 -28.80 30.30
C PRO A 209 -5.50 -29.48 29.92
N ASP A 210 -5.47 -30.79 29.73
CA ASP A 210 -6.69 -31.59 29.63
C ASP A 210 -7.42 -31.60 30.98
N LEU A 211 -8.63 -31.04 31.00
CA LEU A 211 -9.51 -30.88 32.16
C LEU A 211 -10.76 -31.77 32.05
N SER A 212 -10.83 -32.67 31.05
CA SER A 212 -11.98 -33.55 30.82
C SER A 212 -12.32 -34.48 31.99
N HIS A 213 -11.48 -34.53 33.04
CA HIS A 213 -11.62 -35.41 34.20
C HIS A 213 -11.60 -34.72 35.59
N SER A 214 -11.60 -33.38 35.72
CA SER A 214 -11.62 -32.75 37.07
C SER A 214 -12.34 -31.40 37.17
N MET A 215 -13.16 -31.25 38.22
CA MET A 215 -13.88 -30.03 38.61
C MET A 215 -13.06 -29.22 39.64
N THR A 216 -12.89 -27.91 39.42
CA THR A 216 -12.80 -26.83 40.46
C THR A 216 -11.42 -26.18 40.81
N ILE A 217 -11.44 -24.83 40.75
CA ILE A 217 -10.74 -23.68 41.41
C ILE A 217 -9.20 -23.64 41.60
N ILE A 218 -8.62 -22.49 41.20
CA ILE A 218 -7.19 -22.14 41.14
C ILE A 218 -6.67 -21.47 42.42
N ARG A 219 -5.65 -22.04 43.09
CA ARG A 219 -4.70 -21.34 44.01
C ARG A 219 -3.29 -21.93 43.94
N ALA A 220 -2.26 -21.09 44.13
CA ALA A 220 -0.86 -21.36 43.77
C ALA A 220 0.09 -21.48 44.98
N PHE A 221 1.06 -22.42 44.95
CA PHE A 221 2.44 -22.30 45.52
C PHE A 221 3.44 -23.35 44.95
N SER A 222 4.74 -23.01 45.06
CA SER A 222 6.02 -23.61 44.57
C SER A 222 6.40 -24.94 45.29
N HIS A 223 7.14 -25.93 44.76
CA HIS A 223 8.60 -26.01 44.47
C HIS A 223 9.00 -27.19 43.52
N GLY A 224 10.29 -27.25 43.10
CA GLY A 224 10.96 -28.16 42.13
C GLY A 224 10.94 -29.68 42.45
N VAL A 225 11.54 -30.64 41.70
CA VAL A 225 12.69 -30.71 40.77
C VAL A 225 12.61 -32.04 39.96
N TYR A 226 13.26 -32.09 38.77
CA TYR A 226 13.99 -33.21 38.13
C TYR A 226 13.51 -33.88 36.80
N ARG A 227 14.45 -33.74 35.83
CA ARG A 227 15.03 -34.59 34.77
C ARG A 227 14.26 -35.11 33.54
N ASP A 228 15.02 -34.88 32.47
CA ASP A 228 14.92 -35.08 31.03
C ASP A 228 15.48 -36.46 30.61
N THR A 229 14.93 -37.06 29.54
CA THR A 229 15.62 -38.05 28.69
C THR A 229 14.97 -38.13 27.29
N GLY A 230 15.71 -37.81 26.21
CA GLY A 230 15.78 -38.67 25.01
C GLY A 230 15.34 -38.14 23.63
N ASP A 231 16.21 -37.34 22.99
CA ASP A 231 16.79 -37.34 21.61
C ASP A 231 16.24 -38.15 20.38
N PRO A 232 16.67 -37.81 19.12
CA PRO A 232 15.80 -37.53 17.96
C PRO A 232 15.85 -38.55 16.80
N LEU A 233 14.92 -38.39 15.84
CA LEU A 233 14.82 -39.17 14.59
C LEU A 233 15.45 -38.44 13.38
N TYR A 234 16.35 -39.13 12.69
CA TYR A 234 17.17 -38.66 11.56
C TYR A 234 16.52 -38.94 10.18
N LEU A 235 16.65 -37.95 9.27
CA LEU A 235 16.33 -38.02 7.83
C LEU A 235 17.55 -38.47 7.01
N ARG A 236 17.35 -39.32 5.98
CA ARG A 236 18.36 -39.68 4.96
C ARG A 236 17.96 -39.23 3.55
N PHE A 237 18.93 -38.62 2.87
CA PHE A 237 18.93 -38.29 1.44
C PHE A 237 19.63 -39.40 0.64
N LEU A 238 19.20 -39.60 -0.62
CA LEU A 238 20.00 -40.30 -1.64
C LEU A 238 20.28 -39.37 -2.81
N VAL A 239 21.57 -39.29 -3.12
CA VAL A 239 22.23 -38.56 -4.20
C VAL A 239 22.32 -39.50 -5.40
N ASN A 240 22.09 -38.98 -6.61
CA ASN A 240 22.64 -39.59 -7.83
C ASN A 240 23.29 -38.51 -8.70
N ILE A 241 24.56 -38.75 -9.01
CA ILE A 241 25.45 -38.01 -9.92
C ILE A 241 25.44 -38.73 -11.26
N PHE A 242 25.61 -37.99 -12.37
CA PHE A 242 26.35 -38.30 -13.62
C PHE A 242 25.77 -37.39 -14.73
N SER A 243 26.45 -36.93 -15.76
CA SER A 243 27.84 -36.48 -16.00
C SER A 243 27.79 -35.66 -17.31
N TYR A 244 28.89 -34.97 -17.60
CA TYR A 244 29.08 -34.01 -18.69
C TYR A 244 28.90 -34.57 -20.11
N LEU A 245 28.42 -33.70 -21.01
CA LEU A 245 28.80 -33.68 -22.43
C LEU A 245 28.85 -32.20 -22.88
N ILE A 246 30.07 -31.68 -22.98
CA ILE A 246 30.40 -30.49 -23.77
C ILE A 246 30.54 -30.97 -25.21
N HIS A 247 29.88 -30.29 -26.16
CA HIS A 247 30.40 -29.88 -27.48
C HIS A 247 29.32 -29.00 -28.15
N GLY A 248 29.71 -27.80 -28.62
CA GLY A 248 28.83 -26.89 -29.39
C GLY A 248 28.22 -25.70 -28.64
N THR A 249 28.84 -25.22 -27.56
CA THR A 249 28.12 -24.46 -26.54
C THR A 249 27.85 -22.99 -26.83
N ILE A 250 28.66 -22.23 -27.58
CA ILE A 250 28.49 -20.76 -27.61
C ILE A 250 27.26 -20.32 -28.43
N GLY A 251 27.04 -20.89 -29.62
CA GLY A 251 25.89 -20.56 -30.47
C GLY A 251 24.55 -21.06 -29.89
N GLN A 252 24.54 -22.28 -29.35
CA GLN A 252 23.35 -22.92 -28.78
C GLN A 252 22.99 -22.35 -27.39
N PHE A 253 23.99 -21.96 -26.59
CA PHE A 253 23.80 -21.22 -25.34
C PHE A 253 23.26 -19.82 -25.60
N GLY A 254 23.81 -19.09 -26.57
CA GLY A 254 23.31 -17.78 -26.98
C GLY A 254 21.87 -17.82 -27.50
N TYR A 255 21.49 -18.83 -28.29
CA TYR A 255 20.13 -19.00 -28.78
C TYR A 255 19.14 -19.39 -27.67
N THR A 256 19.51 -20.36 -26.82
CA THR A 256 18.66 -20.83 -25.72
C THR A 256 18.43 -19.73 -24.68
N ASN A 257 19.47 -18.97 -24.32
CA ASN A 257 19.35 -17.84 -23.40
C ASN A 257 18.54 -16.70 -24.03
N ARG A 258 18.66 -16.44 -25.34
CA ARG A 258 17.79 -15.46 -26.03
C ARG A 258 16.31 -15.86 -25.96
N ARG A 259 15.97 -17.14 -26.15
CA ARG A 259 14.58 -17.63 -26.05
C ARG A 259 14.06 -17.61 -24.61
N ARG A 260 14.87 -18.04 -23.64
CA ARG A 260 14.53 -17.96 -22.21
C ARG A 260 14.37 -16.51 -21.75
N ARG A 261 15.25 -15.60 -22.18
CA ARG A 261 15.15 -14.15 -21.97
C ARG A 261 13.86 -13.58 -22.53
N LYS A 262 13.50 -13.94 -23.76
CA LYS A 262 12.25 -13.50 -24.37
C LYS A 262 11.04 -13.98 -23.56
N ARG A 263 10.97 -15.26 -23.21
CA ARG A 263 9.89 -15.83 -22.39
C ARG A 263 9.80 -15.17 -21.01
N SER A 264 10.92 -14.99 -20.32
CA SER A 264 10.97 -14.32 -19.02
C SER A 264 10.56 -12.85 -19.12
N LYS A 265 10.95 -12.14 -20.18
CA LYS A 265 10.50 -10.76 -20.43
C LYS A 265 9.02 -10.69 -20.78
N GLU A 266 8.49 -11.62 -21.57
CA GLU A 266 7.07 -11.69 -21.89
C GLU A 266 6.23 -11.96 -20.64
N GLN A 267 6.65 -12.90 -19.78
CA GLN A 267 6.03 -13.11 -18.46
C GLN A 267 6.18 -11.89 -17.55
N HIS A 268 7.36 -11.26 -17.53
CA HIS A 268 7.57 -10.03 -16.76
C HIS A 268 6.61 -8.93 -17.20
N TYR A 269 6.51 -8.66 -18.50
CA TYR A 269 5.58 -7.66 -19.05
C TYR A 269 4.12 -8.02 -18.76
N ALA A 270 3.74 -9.30 -18.85
CA ALA A 270 2.41 -9.75 -18.45
C ALA A 270 2.11 -9.50 -16.95
N THR A 271 3.15 -9.49 -16.10
CA THR A 271 3.04 -9.23 -14.65
C THR A 271 3.35 -7.78 -14.26
N GLN A 272 3.72 -6.92 -15.22
CA GLN A 272 3.91 -5.49 -15.02
C GLN A 272 2.59 -4.72 -15.04
N HIS A 273 1.49 -5.35 -15.43
CA HIS A 273 0.15 -4.77 -15.38
C HIS A 273 -0.56 -5.23 -14.11
N TYR A 274 -1.65 -4.56 -13.72
CA TYR A 274 -2.50 -5.00 -12.62
C TYR A 274 -2.76 -6.49 -12.82
N ALA A 275 -2.36 -7.31 -11.84
CA ALA A 275 -2.31 -8.75 -12.07
C ALA A 275 -3.67 -9.25 -12.58
N THR A 276 -3.64 -10.14 -13.57
CA THR A 276 -4.79 -10.82 -14.17
C THR A 276 -5.75 -10.01 -15.04
N HIS A 277 -5.49 -8.74 -15.34
CA HIS A 277 -6.39 -7.95 -16.20
C HIS A 277 -5.82 -7.70 -17.60
N ALA A 278 -6.71 -7.74 -18.60
CA ALA A 278 -6.33 -7.48 -20.00
C ALA A 278 -5.86 -6.04 -20.15
N SER A 279 -4.58 -5.87 -20.52
CA SER A 279 -3.98 -4.58 -20.90
C SER A 279 -4.36 -4.16 -22.33
N ASP A 280 -5.38 -4.80 -22.91
CA ASP A 280 -5.80 -4.54 -24.27
C ASP A 280 -6.54 -3.21 -24.31
N HIS A 281 -6.02 -2.34 -25.18
CA HIS A 281 -6.60 -1.04 -25.46
C HIS A 281 -7.34 -1.13 -26.79
N THR A 282 -8.53 -0.54 -26.85
CA THR A 282 -9.14 -0.13 -28.12
C THR A 282 -8.18 0.80 -28.88
N PRO A 283 -8.33 0.96 -30.21
CA PRO A 283 -7.48 1.88 -30.97
C PRO A 283 -7.44 3.31 -30.43
N ASN A 284 -8.54 3.81 -29.86
CA ASN A 284 -8.59 5.14 -29.26
C ASN A 284 -7.89 5.17 -27.90
N GLU A 285 -8.11 4.18 -27.03
CA GLU A 285 -7.38 4.07 -25.76
C GLU A 285 -5.88 3.94 -25.99
N GLN A 286 -5.44 3.25 -27.05
CA GLN A 286 -4.02 3.11 -27.38
C GLN A 286 -3.37 4.46 -27.70
N ILE A 287 -4.10 5.38 -28.34
CA ILE A 287 -3.63 6.76 -28.59
C ILE A 287 -3.51 7.51 -27.25
N VAL A 288 -4.56 7.47 -26.41
CA VAL A 288 -4.56 8.14 -25.10
C VAL A 288 -3.47 7.59 -24.18
N TYR A 289 -3.26 6.28 -24.15
CA TYR A 289 -2.16 5.64 -23.44
C TYR A 289 -0.81 6.16 -23.93
N SER A 290 -0.60 6.18 -25.25
CA SER A 290 0.65 6.66 -25.86
C SER A 290 0.92 8.13 -25.53
N TYR A 291 -0.15 8.94 -25.48
CA TYR A 291 -0.09 10.35 -25.09
C TYR A 291 0.27 10.52 -23.61
N LEU A 292 -0.33 9.75 -22.71
CA LEU A 292 0.01 9.75 -21.29
C LEU A 292 1.48 9.36 -21.05
N GLU A 293 1.98 8.33 -21.72
CA GLU A 293 3.39 7.93 -21.61
C GLU A 293 4.34 8.99 -22.18
N PHE A 294 3.92 9.74 -23.21
CA PHE A 294 4.65 10.92 -23.67
C PHE A 294 4.69 12.02 -22.61
N LEU A 295 3.55 12.38 -22.01
CA LEU A 295 3.49 13.42 -20.97
C LEU A 295 4.34 13.07 -19.74
N LYS A 296 4.31 11.79 -19.30
CA LYS A 296 5.20 11.31 -18.24
C LYS A 296 6.66 11.52 -18.58
N TRP A 297 7.05 11.17 -19.82
CA TRP A 297 8.42 11.32 -20.26
C TRP A 297 8.83 12.80 -20.32
N GLU A 298 7.97 13.69 -20.82
CA GLU A 298 8.23 15.14 -20.81
C GLU A 298 8.47 15.64 -19.39
N GLU A 299 7.58 15.25 -18.48
CA GLU A 299 7.65 15.68 -17.09
C GLU A 299 8.89 15.14 -16.37
N PHE A 300 9.22 13.86 -16.59
CA PHE A 300 10.45 13.26 -16.08
C PHE A 300 11.70 13.92 -16.69
N ASN A 301 11.69 14.26 -17.98
CA ASN A 301 12.84 14.92 -18.60
C ASN A 301 13.04 16.36 -18.08
N ARG A 302 11.96 17.04 -17.68
CA ARG A 302 11.97 18.36 -17.05
C ARG A 302 12.48 18.32 -15.61
N THR A 303 12.03 17.32 -14.84
CA THR A 303 12.28 17.22 -13.38
C THR A 303 13.55 16.43 -13.05
N ARG A 304 13.86 15.41 -13.84
CA ARG A 304 14.97 14.46 -13.63
C ARG A 304 14.95 13.90 -12.21
N ASP A 305 15.98 14.20 -11.42
CA ASP A 305 16.13 13.71 -10.06
C ASP A 305 15.30 14.53 -9.05
N ASP A 306 14.82 15.73 -9.42
CA ASP A 306 13.85 16.52 -8.64
C ASP A 306 12.42 16.00 -8.84
N PHE A 307 12.19 14.73 -8.49
CA PHE A 307 10.94 14.04 -8.72
C PHE A 307 9.89 14.41 -7.64
N PRO A 308 8.80 15.14 -7.97
CA PRO A 308 7.88 15.69 -6.97
C PRO A 308 7.31 14.64 -6.00
N PRO A 309 6.88 13.43 -6.45
CA PRO A 309 6.38 12.41 -5.53
C PRO A 309 7.36 11.91 -4.46
N ALA A 310 8.66 12.18 -4.59
CA ALA A 310 9.67 11.86 -3.59
C ALA A 310 9.91 12.99 -2.56
N ARG A 311 9.31 14.18 -2.75
CA ARG A 311 9.43 15.33 -1.85
C ARG A 311 8.24 15.44 -0.88
N PRO A 312 8.38 16.21 0.23
CA PRO A 312 7.25 16.60 1.08
C PRO A 312 6.20 17.43 0.32
N ILE A 313 4.92 17.07 0.40
CA ILE A 313 3.82 17.67 -0.40
C ILE A 313 3.69 19.18 -0.26
N LYS A 314 4.01 19.74 0.91
CA LYS A 314 4.04 21.19 1.14
C LYS A 314 4.94 21.94 0.14
N LEU A 315 6.00 21.30 -0.33
CA LEU A 315 7.01 21.91 -1.19
C LEU A 315 6.71 21.75 -2.69
N HIS A 316 5.74 20.92 -3.09
CA HIS A 316 5.52 20.62 -4.52
C HIS A 316 4.05 20.50 -4.95
N ILE A 317 3.07 20.71 -4.07
CA ILE A 317 1.65 20.66 -4.46
C ILE A 317 1.31 21.66 -5.58
N ALA A 318 1.95 22.83 -5.60
CA ALA A 318 1.78 23.81 -6.67
C ALA A 318 2.34 23.31 -8.01
N ASP A 319 3.46 22.58 -8.00
CA ASP A 319 4.07 21.97 -9.18
C ASP A 319 3.14 20.89 -9.76
N ILE A 320 2.52 20.08 -8.89
CA ILE A 320 1.52 19.09 -9.27
C ILE A 320 0.39 19.77 -10.05
N LYS A 321 -0.21 20.83 -9.50
CA LYS A 321 -1.37 21.50 -10.10
C LYS A 321 -1.06 22.12 -11.49
N GLN A 322 0.19 22.47 -11.75
CA GLN A 322 0.63 23.00 -13.04
C GLN A 322 0.83 21.91 -14.10
N SER A 323 1.06 20.66 -13.70
CA SER A 323 1.33 19.53 -14.58
C SER A 323 0.22 19.31 -15.62
N LYS A 324 0.63 19.05 -16.88
CA LYS A 324 -0.27 18.58 -17.95
C LYS A 324 -0.94 17.25 -17.56
N ILE A 325 -0.20 16.38 -16.85
CA ILE A 325 -0.70 15.09 -16.37
C ILE A 325 -1.80 15.31 -15.33
N TYR A 326 -1.56 16.16 -14.33
CA TYR A 326 -2.58 16.49 -13.32
C TYR A 326 -3.86 17.05 -13.96
N LYS A 327 -3.74 18.02 -14.87
CA LYS A 327 -4.90 18.61 -15.59
C LYS A 327 -5.68 17.57 -16.41
N LEU A 328 -4.99 16.58 -16.97
CA LEU A 328 -5.62 15.46 -17.66
C LEU A 328 -6.31 14.50 -16.67
N LEU A 329 -5.63 14.12 -15.59
CA LEU A 329 -6.18 13.26 -14.53
C LEU A 329 -7.39 13.91 -13.84
N LYS A 330 -7.45 15.23 -13.72
CA LYS A 330 -8.62 15.95 -13.19
C LYS A 330 -9.88 15.67 -14.03
N ARG A 331 -9.74 15.54 -15.35
CA ARG A 331 -10.83 15.17 -16.28
C ARG A 331 -11.11 13.67 -16.35
N PHE A 332 -10.22 12.81 -15.84
CA PHE A 332 -10.43 11.37 -15.83
C PHE A 332 -11.58 11.00 -14.88
N PRO A 333 -12.57 10.20 -15.30
CA PRO A 333 -13.66 9.75 -14.42
C PRO A 333 -13.11 8.71 -13.44
N LYS A 334 -13.00 9.08 -12.17
CA LYS A 334 -12.29 8.30 -11.15
C LYS A 334 -13.11 7.17 -10.55
N GLY A 335 -14.40 7.05 -10.90
CA GLY A 335 -15.30 6.10 -10.25
C GLY A 335 -15.75 6.67 -8.91
N GLY A 336 -15.44 6.00 -7.82
CA GLY A 336 -15.77 6.43 -6.46
C GLY A 336 -14.54 6.71 -5.58
N ASN A 337 -14.73 7.53 -4.56
CA ASN A 337 -13.78 7.75 -3.47
C ASN A 337 -14.37 7.19 -2.16
N MET A 338 -13.83 6.06 -1.69
CA MET A 338 -14.43 5.21 -0.64
C MET A 338 -13.76 5.33 0.73
N HIS A 339 -12.74 6.20 0.83
CA HIS A 339 -12.00 6.43 2.06
C HIS A 339 -11.88 7.93 2.26
N LEU A 340 -12.87 8.46 2.97
CA LEU A 340 -13.01 9.86 3.33
C LEU A 340 -13.55 9.95 4.74
N HIS A 341 -13.14 10.95 5.52
CA HIS A 341 -13.88 11.37 6.71
C HIS A 341 -14.78 12.54 6.36
N HIS A 342 -16.09 12.37 6.61
CA HIS A 342 -17.14 13.28 6.14
C HIS A 342 -16.83 14.74 6.49
N ASN A 343 -16.39 14.99 7.71
CA ASN A 343 -16.10 16.31 8.27
C ASN A 343 -14.79 16.96 7.79
N HIS A 344 -14.01 16.27 6.96
CA HIS A 344 -12.67 16.67 6.55
C HIS A 344 -12.46 16.68 5.02
N VAL A 345 -13.55 16.57 4.24
CA VAL A 345 -13.47 16.54 2.77
C VAL A 345 -13.30 17.94 2.17
N VAL A 346 -14.14 18.91 2.58
CA VAL A 346 -14.17 20.25 1.98
C VAL A 346 -12.99 21.09 2.49
N SER A 347 -12.30 21.82 1.59
CA SER A 347 -11.24 22.75 2.00
C SER A 347 -11.72 23.77 3.01
N LYS A 348 -10.85 24.15 3.95
CA LYS A 348 -11.18 25.15 4.98
C LYS A 348 -11.52 26.51 4.36
N LEU A 349 -10.91 26.85 3.22
CA LEU A 349 -11.24 28.06 2.48
C LEU A 349 -12.70 28.05 2.00
N LYS A 350 -13.12 26.98 1.30
CA LYS A 350 -14.49 26.83 0.81
C LYS A 350 -15.50 26.76 1.97
N MET A 351 -15.13 26.10 3.06
CA MET A 351 -15.95 26.04 4.26
C MET A 351 -16.18 27.43 4.86
N LEU A 352 -15.12 28.26 4.97
CA LEU A 352 -15.23 29.64 5.44
C LEU A 352 -16.01 30.52 4.46
N ASP A 353 -15.89 30.32 3.14
CA ASP A 353 -16.73 31.02 2.14
C ASP A 353 -18.22 30.80 2.41
N LEU A 354 -18.61 29.55 2.66
CA LEU A 354 -20.00 29.19 2.97
C LEU A 354 -20.46 29.81 4.29
N ILE A 355 -19.60 29.80 5.31
CA ILE A 355 -19.92 30.39 6.62
C ILE A 355 -20.12 31.90 6.48
N PHE A 356 -19.18 32.60 5.82
CA PHE A 356 -19.16 34.05 5.68
C PHE A 356 -20.33 34.55 4.82
N ALA A 357 -20.79 33.73 3.88
CA ALA A 357 -21.98 34.00 3.07
C ALA A 357 -23.31 33.64 3.77
N SER A 358 -23.27 33.08 4.99
CA SER A 358 -24.45 32.64 5.73
C SER A 358 -24.74 33.53 6.95
N PRO A 359 -25.97 33.52 7.49
CA PRO A 359 -26.31 34.18 8.75
C PRO A 359 -25.51 33.66 9.97
N LEU A 360 -24.84 32.51 9.85
CA LEU A 360 -24.02 31.96 10.93
C LEU A 360 -22.73 32.76 11.16
N TYR A 361 -22.29 33.57 10.19
CA TYR A 361 -21.10 34.42 10.34
C TYR A 361 -21.20 35.35 11.54
N ASP A 362 -22.40 35.87 11.83
CA ASP A 362 -22.66 36.73 12.97
C ASP A 362 -22.41 36.05 14.32
N ASN A 363 -22.34 34.72 14.33
CA ASN A 363 -22.20 33.91 15.52
C ASN A 363 -20.91 33.08 15.50
N LEU A 364 -19.98 33.36 14.58
CA LEU A 364 -18.70 32.66 14.49
C LEU A 364 -17.69 33.26 15.49
N TYR A 365 -17.12 32.41 16.33
CA TYR A 365 -16.10 32.78 17.30
C TYR A 365 -14.85 31.93 17.14
N VAL A 366 -13.71 32.51 17.51
CA VAL A 366 -12.40 31.86 17.54
C VAL A 366 -11.83 31.95 18.95
N LYS A 367 -11.25 30.85 19.43
CA LYS A 367 -10.42 30.84 20.63
C LYS A 367 -9.00 30.43 20.26
N THR A 368 -8.04 31.26 20.63
CA THR A 368 -6.61 30.98 20.45
C THR A 368 -6.05 30.38 21.75
N GLY A 369 -5.16 29.40 21.61
CA GLY A 369 -4.44 28.73 22.70
C GLY A 369 -2.93 28.71 22.46
N PRO A 370 -2.17 27.99 23.31
CA PRO A 370 -0.74 27.75 23.10
C PRO A 370 -0.45 27.23 21.67
N PRO A 371 0.79 27.41 21.17
CA PRO A 371 1.07 27.46 19.74
C PRO A 371 0.40 26.31 18.96
N LYS A 372 -0.33 26.70 17.89
CA LYS A 372 -1.10 25.84 16.96
C LYS A 372 -2.46 25.32 17.44
N GLN A 373 -2.92 25.64 18.65
CA GLN A 373 -4.26 25.26 19.11
C GLN A 373 -5.25 26.42 18.92
N TRP A 374 -5.85 26.49 17.73
CA TRP A 374 -7.01 27.36 17.48
C TRP A 374 -8.28 26.54 17.64
N ASN A 375 -9.41 27.15 17.98
CA ASN A 375 -10.71 26.49 17.92
C ASN A 375 -11.73 27.45 17.32
N MET A 376 -12.67 26.93 16.54
CA MET A 376 -13.76 27.72 15.94
C MET A 376 -15.09 27.06 16.25
N ASP A 377 -16.08 27.86 16.62
CA ASP A 377 -17.43 27.36 16.91
C ASP A 377 -18.47 28.49 16.76
N PHE A 378 -19.74 28.09 16.70
CA PHE A 378 -20.88 29.00 16.70
C PHE A 378 -21.50 29.15 18.08
N PHE A 379 -21.72 30.39 18.53
CA PHE A 379 -22.36 30.68 19.82
C PHE A 379 -23.33 31.87 19.74
N LEU A 380 -24.41 31.81 20.53
CA LEU A 380 -25.16 33.02 20.91
C LEU A 380 -24.61 33.60 22.21
N ASN A 381 -24.26 32.73 23.17
CA ASN A 381 -23.66 33.10 24.45
C ASN A 381 -22.26 32.46 24.50
N PRO A 382 -21.21 33.13 23.99
CA PRO A 382 -19.88 32.55 23.90
C PRO A 382 -19.26 32.35 25.31
N PRO A 383 -18.54 31.24 25.55
CA PRO A 383 -17.76 31.08 26.76
C PRO A 383 -16.63 32.12 26.85
N ALA A 384 -16.10 32.33 28.06
CA ALA A 384 -14.96 33.23 28.26
C ALA A 384 -13.74 32.84 27.40
N GLY A 385 -13.06 33.84 26.84
CA GLY A 385 -11.86 33.67 26.00
C GLY A 385 -12.13 33.39 24.52
N TRP A 386 -13.40 33.40 24.09
CA TRP A 386 -13.76 33.34 22.67
C TRP A 386 -13.97 34.74 22.09
N ALA A 387 -13.32 35.02 20.97
CA ALA A 387 -13.40 36.30 20.27
C ALA A 387 -14.22 36.15 18.99
N LYS A 388 -15.13 37.11 18.77
CA LYS A 388 -16.03 37.09 17.61
C LYS A 388 -15.27 37.45 16.34
N VAL A 389 -15.44 36.66 15.28
CA VAL A 389 -14.71 36.86 14.02
C VAL A 389 -15.10 38.18 13.35
N LYS A 390 -16.41 38.45 13.25
CA LYS A 390 -16.94 39.62 12.53
C LYS A 390 -16.48 40.97 13.09
N GLU A 391 -16.17 41.02 14.38
CA GLU A 391 -15.79 42.25 15.10
C GLU A 391 -14.27 42.37 15.28
N ASN A 392 -13.48 41.43 14.75
CA ASN A 392 -12.04 41.38 14.95
C ASN A 392 -11.29 41.20 13.63
N SER A 393 -10.61 42.24 13.19
CA SER A 393 -9.85 42.28 11.93
C SER A 393 -8.64 41.33 11.88
N THR A 394 -8.20 40.77 13.01
CA THR A 394 -7.14 39.76 13.06
C THR A 394 -7.59 38.43 12.45
N TYR A 395 -8.88 38.11 12.48
CA TYR A 395 -9.40 36.82 12.01
C TYR A 395 -9.82 36.86 10.54
N THR A 396 -8.86 37.17 9.67
CA THR A 396 -9.05 37.09 8.21
C THR A 396 -9.19 35.63 7.77
N LYS A 397 -9.82 35.43 6.60
CA LYS A 397 -10.01 34.08 6.04
C LYS A 397 -8.68 33.33 5.87
N ASP A 398 -7.64 34.01 5.39
CA ASP A 398 -6.32 33.41 5.17
C ASP A 398 -5.66 32.95 6.48
N ILE A 399 -5.75 33.78 7.53
CA ILE A 399 -5.24 33.43 8.87
C ILE A 399 -6.00 32.23 9.43
N LEU A 400 -7.34 32.22 9.27
CA LEU A 400 -8.16 31.10 9.71
C LEU A 400 -7.82 29.80 8.95
N VAL A 401 -7.58 29.85 7.63
CA VAL A 401 -7.13 28.70 6.84
C VAL A 401 -5.75 28.21 7.29
N GLN A 402 -4.80 29.12 7.48
CA GLN A 402 -3.45 28.78 7.94
C GLN A 402 -3.48 28.02 9.27
N HIS A 403 -4.33 28.42 10.21
CA HIS A 403 -4.44 27.79 11.53
C HIS A 403 -5.46 26.64 11.63
N SER A 404 -6.08 26.24 10.51
CA SER A 404 -7.05 25.14 10.48
C SER A 404 -6.70 24.02 9.50
N THR A 405 -5.52 24.10 8.87
CA THR A 405 -5.02 23.11 7.91
C THR A 405 -3.65 22.61 8.34
N PHE A 406 -3.35 21.34 8.04
CA PHE A 406 -2.10 20.73 8.43
C PHE A 406 -0.92 21.37 7.69
N LEU A 407 -1.04 21.60 6.38
CA LEU A 407 -0.05 22.34 5.59
C LEU A 407 0.24 23.74 6.15
N GLY A 408 -0.77 24.40 6.73
CA GLY A 408 -0.63 25.72 7.34
C GLY A 408 0.12 25.72 8.67
N ILE A 409 0.05 24.63 9.45
CA ILE A 409 0.67 24.55 10.79
C ILE A 409 1.88 23.62 10.92
N ILE A 410 2.17 22.80 9.93
CA ILE A 410 3.25 21.79 10.00
C ILE A 410 4.64 22.43 10.15
N ASP A 411 5.42 21.99 11.14
CA ASP A 411 6.74 22.56 11.46
C ASP A 411 7.83 22.15 10.46
N ASP A 412 8.83 23.01 10.30
CA ASP A 412 10.04 22.73 9.52
C ASP A 412 10.79 21.49 10.04
N LYS A 413 10.83 21.28 11.36
CA LYS A 413 11.39 20.05 11.94
C LYS A 413 10.67 18.81 11.40
N ALA A 414 9.35 18.85 11.37
CA ALA A 414 8.57 17.73 10.88
C ALA A 414 8.74 17.57 9.36
N ILE A 415 8.89 18.65 8.59
CA ILE A 415 9.24 18.57 7.16
C ILE A 415 10.61 17.90 6.96
N ASN A 416 11.59 18.22 7.82
CA ASN A 416 12.95 17.68 7.78
C ASN A 416 13.08 16.25 8.33
N ASP A 417 12.15 15.82 9.18
CA ASP A 417 12.00 14.42 9.63
C ASP A 417 10.67 13.83 9.14
N PRO A 418 10.60 13.41 7.86
CA PRO A 418 9.35 13.01 7.25
C PRO A 418 8.87 11.62 7.68
N THR A 419 9.52 10.95 8.65
CA THR A 419 9.25 9.56 9.03
C THR A 419 8.77 9.37 10.47
N ASP A 420 8.71 10.45 11.26
CA ASP A 420 8.19 10.45 12.63
C ASP A 420 6.66 10.62 12.63
N SER A 421 5.93 9.53 12.43
CA SER A 421 4.45 9.51 12.47
C SER A 421 3.90 9.99 13.81
N GLY A 422 4.61 9.73 14.90
CA GLY A 422 4.21 10.11 16.24
C GLY A 422 4.19 11.63 16.46
N LEU A 423 5.15 12.34 15.86
CA LEU A 423 5.17 13.81 15.81
C LEU A 423 4.05 14.34 14.90
N ARG A 424 3.79 13.70 13.74
CA ARG A 424 2.71 14.11 12.83
C ARG A 424 1.34 14.05 13.50
N TRP A 425 1.02 12.95 14.18
CA TRP A 425 -0.23 12.79 14.92
C TRP A 425 -0.40 13.84 16.03
N LYS A 426 0.69 14.21 16.71
CA LYS A 426 0.68 15.28 17.72
C LYS A 426 0.35 16.66 17.13
N GLU A 427 0.82 16.95 15.90
CA GLU A 427 0.54 18.22 15.22
C GLU A 427 -0.87 18.27 14.61
N ILE A 428 -1.31 17.21 13.94
CA ILE A 428 -2.61 17.17 13.25
C ILE A 428 -3.78 16.91 14.21
N GLY A 429 -3.56 16.21 15.32
CA GLY A 429 -4.60 15.84 16.29
C GLY A 429 -5.56 16.99 16.67
N PRO A 430 -5.06 18.17 17.05
CA PRO A 430 -5.90 19.33 17.34
C PRO A 430 -6.76 19.81 16.15
N LEU A 431 -6.32 19.62 14.91
CA LEU A 431 -7.03 20.08 13.71
C LEU A 431 -8.38 19.39 13.50
N PHE A 432 -8.55 18.17 14.00
CA PHE A 432 -9.81 17.45 13.92
C PHE A 432 -10.94 18.16 14.71
N SER A 433 -10.61 19.00 15.71
CA SER A 433 -11.60 19.79 16.49
C SER A 433 -11.72 21.25 16.08
N VAL A 434 -10.73 21.87 15.41
CA VAL A 434 -10.68 23.33 15.14
C VAL A 434 -11.79 23.80 14.19
N ILE A 435 -11.88 23.17 13.03
CA ILE A 435 -12.96 23.35 12.04
C ILE A 435 -13.43 21.95 11.64
N GLY A 436 -13.99 21.25 12.61
CA GLY A 436 -14.43 19.86 12.49
C GLY A 436 -15.91 19.69 12.79
N SER A 437 -16.24 18.61 13.50
CA SER A 437 -17.63 18.20 13.71
C SER A 437 -18.49 19.26 14.39
N HIS A 438 -17.95 20.10 15.28
CA HIS A 438 -18.75 21.13 15.96
C HIS A 438 -19.36 22.16 15.01
N ILE A 439 -18.59 22.68 14.03
CA ILE A 439 -19.11 23.61 13.03
C ILE A 439 -20.11 22.89 12.10
N ILE A 440 -19.78 21.68 11.67
CA ILE A 440 -20.57 20.90 10.70
C ILE A 440 -21.90 20.43 11.27
N ASN A 441 -21.95 20.15 12.58
CA ASN A 441 -23.15 19.68 13.27
C ASN A 441 -24.20 20.78 13.49
N ASN A 442 -23.95 22.04 13.12
CA ASN A 442 -25.02 23.02 13.05
C ASN A 442 -25.97 22.66 11.90
N ALA A 443 -27.24 22.41 12.18
CA ALA A 443 -28.17 21.85 11.20
C ALA A 443 -28.32 22.70 9.91
N ASN A 444 -28.21 24.03 10.03
CA ASN A 444 -28.25 24.91 8.85
C ASN A 444 -26.98 24.80 8.01
N PHE A 445 -25.83 24.61 8.67
CA PHE A 445 -24.55 24.45 8.00
C PHE A 445 -24.35 23.04 7.44
N THR A 446 -24.85 21.98 8.10
CA THR A 446 -24.75 20.59 7.63
C THR A 446 -25.24 20.43 6.20
N LYS A 447 -26.37 21.08 5.84
CA LYS A 447 -26.92 21.02 4.48
C LYS A 447 -26.00 21.70 3.45
N LEU A 448 -25.46 22.87 3.77
CA LEU A 448 -24.52 23.60 2.92
C LEU A 448 -23.21 22.83 2.74
N TYR A 449 -22.72 22.26 3.84
CA TYR A 449 -21.50 21.45 3.85
C TYR A 449 -21.68 20.18 3.01
N MET A 450 -22.80 19.47 3.17
CA MET A 450 -23.07 18.26 2.39
C MET A 450 -23.16 18.57 0.88
N ASP A 451 -23.80 19.67 0.48
CA ASP A 451 -23.83 20.11 -0.91
C ASP A 451 -22.41 20.38 -1.45
N ALA A 452 -21.56 21.03 -0.63
CA ALA A 452 -20.16 21.28 -0.98
C ALA A 452 -19.30 19.99 -1.08
N VAL A 453 -19.56 18.98 -0.24
CA VAL A 453 -18.93 17.65 -0.35
C VAL A 453 -19.26 17.00 -1.69
N LEU A 454 -20.53 17.04 -2.09
CA LEU A 454 -20.98 16.49 -3.38
C LEU A 454 -20.41 17.29 -4.56
N GLN A 455 -20.34 18.62 -4.44
CA GLN A 455 -19.75 19.48 -5.46
C GLN A 455 -18.25 19.20 -5.64
N ALA A 456 -17.49 19.03 -4.56
CA ALA A 456 -16.06 18.68 -4.61
C ALA A 456 -15.83 17.37 -5.39
N ALA A 457 -16.73 16.39 -5.27
CA ALA A 457 -16.65 15.17 -6.07
C ALA A 457 -16.84 15.44 -7.57
N ILE A 458 -17.82 16.26 -7.95
CA ILE A 458 -18.05 16.60 -9.37
C ILE A 458 -16.88 17.40 -9.94
N ASP A 459 -16.34 18.37 -9.19
CA ASP A 459 -15.21 19.20 -9.61
C ASP A 459 -13.93 18.38 -9.87
N GLU A 460 -13.81 17.23 -9.19
CA GLU A 460 -12.72 16.27 -9.34
C GLU A 460 -13.10 15.04 -10.22
N ASN A 461 -14.26 15.09 -10.89
CA ASN A 461 -14.80 14.01 -11.73
C ASN A 461 -14.86 12.64 -11.02
N VAL A 462 -15.33 12.63 -9.76
CA VAL A 462 -15.70 11.46 -8.95
C VAL A 462 -17.23 11.30 -8.97
N GLN A 463 -17.71 10.09 -9.24
CA GLN A 463 -19.12 9.78 -9.43
C GLN A 463 -19.80 9.21 -8.18
N TYR A 464 -19.05 8.69 -7.21
CA TYR A 464 -19.61 8.02 -6.02
C TYR A 464 -18.75 8.26 -4.77
N LEU A 465 -19.37 8.41 -3.61
CA LEU A 465 -18.67 8.65 -2.35
C LEU A 465 -19.11 7.66 -1.25
N GLU A 466 -18.15 7.18 -0.48
CA GLU A 466 -18.38 6.56 0.82
C GLU A 466 -17.52 7.29 1.84
N ALA A 467 -18.15 7.86 2.87
CA ALA A 467 -17.44 8.61 3.89
C ALA A 467 -17.78 8.13 5.29
N LYS A 468 -16.75 8.05 6.12
CA LYS A 468 -16.82 7.76 7.55
C LYS A 468 -17.41 8.98 8.27
N SER A 469 -18.45 8.78 9.07
CA SER A 469 -19.06 9.84 9.88
C SER A 469 -19.39 9.34 11.29
N SER A 470 -18.89 10.09 12.27
CA SER A 470 -18.87 9.71 13.68
C SER A 470 -20.25 9.39 14.26
N ALA A 471 -20.34 8.27 14.97
CA ALA A 471 -21.57 7.84 15.65
C ALA A 471 -22.03 8.82 16.74
N TYR A 472 -21.11 9.59 17.30
CA TYR A 472 -21.35 10.54 18.40
C TYR A 472 -21.65 11.98 17.93
N ASN A 473 -21.79 12.22 16.63
CA ASN A 473 -22.24 13.54 16.14
C ASN A 473 -23.68 13.81 16.60
N LYS A 474 -23.93 15.05 17.06
CA LYS A 474 -25.25 15.52 17.48
C LYS A 474 -25.56 16.86 16.83
N LEU A 475 -26.63 16.91 16.05
CA LEU A 475 -27.06 18.15 15.42
C LEU A 475 -27.57 19.16 16.45
N TYR A 476 -27.27 20.44 16.20
CA TYR A 476 -27.82 21.54 16.97
C TYR A 476 -28.22 22.73 16.11
N VAL A 477 -29.05 23.60 16.67
CA VAL A 477 -29.33 24.94 16.17
C VAL A 477 -28.96 25.98 17.22
N LEU A 478 -28.74 27.22 16.79
CA LEU A 478 -28.63 28.35 17.69
C LEU A 478 -30.03 28.85 18.03
N ASP A 479 -30.36 28.85 19.32
CA ASP A 479 -31.69 29.16 19.82
C ASP A 479 -31.61 30.21 20.95
N ARG A 480 -32.41 31.27 20.82
CA ARG A 480 -32.43 32.41 21.76
C ARG A 480 -33.31 32.15 22.99
N ASP A 481 -34.02 31.03 23.04
CA ASP A 481 -34.76 30.61 24.25
C ASP A 481 -33.80 30.54 25.45
N THR A 482 -34.19 31.17 26.56
CA THR A 482 -33.38 31.32 27.76
C THR A 482 -32.97 29.99 28.38
N LYS A 483 -33.73 28.91 28.15
CA LYS A 483 -33.38 27.57 28.65
C LYS A 483 -32.10 27.00 28.03
N TYR A 484 -31.68 27.51 26.87
CA TYR A 484 -30.44 27.11 26.21
C TYR A 484 -29.27 28.05 26.50
N ALA A 485 -29.48 29.11 27.28
CA ALA A 485 -28.44 30.08 27.57
C ALA A 485 -27.21 29.44 28.24
N SER A 486 -27.43 28.52 29.18
CA SER A 486 -26.39 27.73 29.87
C SER A 486 -25.65 26.74 28.97
N LYS A 487 -26.19 26.44 27.78
CA LYS A 487 -25.56 25.62 26.74
C LYS A 487 -25.00 26.48 25.61
N ASN A 488 -24.59 27.70 25.92
CA ASN A 488 -24.03 28.67 24.97
C ASN A 488 -25.01 29.07 23.84
N GLY A 489 -26.32 28.88 24.08
CA GLY A 489 -27.38 29.07 23.09
C GLY A 489 -27.53 27.92 22.09
N LYS A 490 -26.95 26.74 22.37
CA LYS A 490 -27.08 25.54 21.51
C LYS A 490 -28.24 24.67 21.96
N HIS A 491 -29.22 24.50 21.07
CA HIS A 491 -30.31 23.55 21.19
C HIS A 491 -29.97 22.31 20.35
N PHE A 492 -29.60 21.20 21.00
CA PHE A 492 -29.38 19.92 20.33
C PHE A 492 -30.73 19.31 19.95
N ILE A 493 -30.92 19.08 18.65
CA ILE A 493 -32.21 18.66 18.07
C ILE A 493 -32.22 17.19 17.64
N ASP A 494 -31.06 16.55 17.58
CA ASP A 494 -30.97 15.12 17.30
C ASP A 494 -31.12 14.31 18.58
N ASN A 495 -31.71 13.13 18.45
CA ASN A 495 -31.65 12.12 19.50
C ASN A 495 -30.34 11.33 19.37
N ASP A 496 -30.05 10.46 20.33
CA ASP A 496 -28.84 9.63 20.26
C ASP A 496 -28.89 8.57 19.14
N TYR A 497 -30.02 8.44 18.43
CA TYR A 497 -30.19 7.49 17.32
C TYR A 497 -29.63 7.99 15.98
N GLY A 498 -29.48 9.30 15.76
CA GLY A 498 -28.80 9.88 14.58
C GLY A 498 -29.59 9.86 13.26
N GLU A 499 -30.92 9.72 13.32
CA GLU A 499 -31.76 9.62 12.11
C GLU A 499 -32.00 10.98 11.44
N LEU A 500 -32.00 12.07 12.21
CA LEU A 500 -32.33 13.39 11.69
C LEU A 500 -31.27 13.88 10.70
N GLU A 501 -29.99 13.74 11.06
CA GLU A 501 -28.86 14.03 10.17
C GLU A 501 -28.95 13.23 8.87
N LEU A 502 -29.23 11.92 8.96
CA LEU A 502 -29.35 11.07 7.78
C LEU A 502 -30.47 11.52 6.84
N LYS A 503 -31.63 11.92 7.36
CA LYS A 503 -32.74 12.44 6.55
C LYS A 503 -32.37 13.75 5.86
N MET A 504 -31.71 14.66 6.56
CA MET A 504 -31.23 15.92 5.97
C MET A 504 -30.21 15.68 4.86
N VAL A 505 -29.28 14.74 5.07
CA VAL A 505 -28.28 14.36 4.06
C VAL A 505 -28.97 13.69 2.86
N GLU A 506 -29.96 12.83 3.08
CA GLU A 506 -30.73 12.19 2.02
C GLU A 506 -31.45 13.21 1.13
N GLU A 507 -32.07 14.24 1.72
CA GLU A 507 -32.71 15.34 0.97
C GLU A 507 -31.72 16.03 0.03
N VAL A 508 -30.52 16.36 0.52
CA VAL A 508 -29.46 16.99 -0.27
C VAL A 508 -29.00 16.07 -1.40
N ILE A 509 -28.77 14.77 -1.11
CA ILE A 509 -28.37 13.79 -2.13
C ILE A 509 -29.43 13.65 -3.23
N LYS A 510 -30.72 13.55 -2.85
CA LYS A 510 -31.83 13.45 -3.81
C LYS A 510 -31.88 14.67 -4.73
N LYS A 511 -31.80 15.88 -4.16
CA LYS A 511 -31.75 17.13 -4.93
C LYS A 511 -30.54 17.18 -5.86
N PHE A 512 -29.36 16.86 -5.34
CA PHE A 512 -28.11 16.93 -6.09
C PHE A 512 -28.07 15.95 -7.26
N LYS A 513 -28.57 14.72 -7.08
CA LYS A 513 -28.71 13.73 -8.17
C LYS A 513 -29.68 14.18 -9.27
N GLY A 514 -30.69 14.98 -8.91
CA GLY A 514 -31.62 15.58 -9.87
C GLY A 514 -30.95 16.55 -10.83
N SER A 515 -29.99 17.36 -10.35
CA SER A 515 -29.22 18.28 -11.18
C SER A 515 -27.95 17.65 -11.79
N HIS A 516 -27.46 16.55 -11.24
CA HIS A 516 -26.24 15.86 -11.68
C HIS A 516 -26.51 14.39 -12.00
N PRO A 517 -27.12 14.06 -13.16
CA PRO A 517 -27.58 12.69 -13.48
C PRO A 517 -26.43 11.65 -13.57
N ASN A 518 -25.21 12.11 -13.81
CA ASN A 518 -24.01 11.28 -13.84
C ASN A 518 -23.47 10.94 -12.44
N PHE A 519 -23.90 11.65 -11.40
CA PHE A 519 -23.57 11.31 -10.02
C PHE A 519 -24.34 10.07 -9.58
N ILE A 520 -23.62 9.08 -9.03
CA ILE A 520 -24.18 7.80 -8.61
C ILE A 520 -24.83 7.95 -7.23
N GLY A 521 -24.11 8.54 -6.28
CA GLY A 521 -24.63 8.77 -4.94
C GLY A 521 -23.55 8.90 -3.87
N TYR A 522 -24.01 8.83 -2.63
CA TYR A 522 -23.21 8.89 -1.42
C TYR A 522 -23.75 7.88 -0.42
N LYS A 523 -22.88 7.16 0.29
CA LYS A 523 -23.25 6.40 1.48
C LYS A 523 -22.32 6.72 2.65
N ARG A 524 -22.85 6.56 3.86
CA ARG A 524 -22.14 6.75 5.12
C ARG A 524 -21.59 5.41 5.60
N ILE A 525 -20.39 5.44 6.17
CA ILE A 525 -19.88 4.40 7.07
C ILE A 525 -19.91 5.01 8.46
N VAL A 526 -20.57 4.37 9.42
CA VAL A 526 -20.60 4.89 10.80
C VAL A 526 -19.27 4.56 11.45
N ASN A 527 -18.62 5.52 12.12
CA ASN A 527 -17.37 5.24 12.79
C ASN A 527 -17.39 5.58 14.28
N SER A 528 -16.51 4.92 15.04
CA SER A 528 -16.18 5.30 16.42
C SER A 528 -14.69 5.62 16.56
N TYR A 529 -14.33 6.25 17.67
CA TYR A 529 -12.97 6.65 17.99
C TYR A 529 -12.23 5.51 18.70
N ARG A 530 -11.10 5.06 18.15
CA ARG A 530 -10.38 3.89 18.68
C ARG A 530 -9.77 4.09 20.07
N GLY A 531 -9.55 5.32 20.53
CA GLY A 531 -9.14 5.62 21.91
C GLY A 531 -10.31 5.68 22.90
N GLY A 532 -11.54 5.37 22.47
CA GLY A 532 -12.74 5.39 23.30
C GLY A 532 -12.82 4.22 24.28
N LYS A 533 -13.59 4.37 25.36
CA LYS A 533 -13.85 3.26 26.30
C LYS A 533 -14.71 2.19 25.63
N ILE A 534 -14.49 0.92 26.00
CA ILE A 534 -15.19 -0.25 25.45
C ILE A 534 -16.71 -0.09 25.40
N ASN A 535 -17.34 0.37 26.49
CA ASN A 535 -18.79 0.58 26.54
C ASN A 535 -19.31 1.60 25.52
N TYR A 536 -18.54 2.63 25.19
CA TYR A 536 -18.95 3.64 24.20
C TYR A 536 -18.82 3.10 22.78
N VAL A 537 -17.73 2.40 22.47
CA VAL A 537 -17.55 1.75 21.16
C VAL A 537 -18.63 0.70 20.94
N GLY A 538 -18.96 -0.11 21.95
CA GLY A 538 -20.08 -1.05 21.90
C GLY A 538 -21.42 -0.37 21.60
N GLN A 539 -21.72 0.77 22.23
CA GLN A 539 -22.93 1.56 21.93
C GLN A 539 -22.94 2.11 20.50
N ASP A 540 -21.79 2.57 20.00
CA ASP A 540 -21.63 3.08 18.63
C ASP A 540 -21.83 1.97 17.58
N VAL A 541 -21.33 0.76 17.85
CA VAL A 541 -21.56 -0.42 17.00
C VAL A 541 -23.06 -0.76 16.94
N GLN A 542 -23.75 -0.75 18.08
CA GLN A 542 -25.20 -0.98 18.13
C GLN A 542 -25.98 0.12 17.40
N LYS A 543 -25.51 1.37 17.47
CA LYS A 543 -26.07 2.47 16.68
C LYS A 543 -25.87 2.25 15.18
N ALA A 544 -24.69 1.83 14.76
CA ALA A 544 -24.38 1.54 13.37
C ALA A 544 -25.27 0.40 12.82
N LEU A 545 -25.43 -0.68 13.57
CA LEU A 545 -26.31 -1.80 13.22
C LEU A 545 -27.75 -1.34 12.99
N ARG A 546 -28.34 -0.62 13.94
CA ARG A 546 -29.72 -0.10 13.82
C ARG A 546 -29.88 0.80 12.58
N LEU A 547 -28.93 1.69 12.35
CA LEU A 547 -28.97 2.60 11.19
C LEU A 547 -28.80 1.85 9.87
N TYR A 548 -27.94 0.82 9.84
CA TYR A 548 -27.75 -0.05 8.69
C TYR A 548 -29.03 -0.82 8.34
N GLU A 549 -29.69 -1.42 9.34
CA GLU A 549 -30.95 -2.16 9.13
C GLU A 549 -32.09 -1.27 8.65
N LYS A 550 -32.20 -0.05 9.20
CA LYS A 550 -33.28 0.89 8.88
C LYS A 550 -33.03 1.67 7.58
N TYR A 551 -31.78 1.96 7.25
CA TYR A 551 -31.38 2.79 6.11
C TYR A 551 -30.25 2.15 5.27
N PRO A 552 -30.40 0.92 4.78
CA PRO A 552 -29.33 0.19 4.07
C PRO A 552 -28.88 0.85 2.74
N ASN A 553 -29.70 1.75 2.21
CA ASN A 553 -29.38 2.54 1.03
C ASN A 553 -28.51 3.77 1.33
N LEU A 554 -28.37 4.16 2.60
CA LEU A 554 -27.59 5.33 3.04
C LEU A 554 -26.46 4.97 3.99
N VAL A 555 -26.55 3.85 4.70
CA VAL A 555 -25.56 3.39 5.68
C VAL A 555 -24.98 2.06 5.22
N SER A 556 -23.65 1.99 5.20
CA SER A 556 -22.89 0.88 4.61
C SER A 556 -22.41 -0.13 5.64
N GLY A 557 -22.14 0.32 6.87
CA GLY A 557 -21.48 -0.48 7.89
C GLY A 557 -20.75 0.35 8.95
N PHE A 558 -19.74 -0.25 9.55
CA PHE A 558 -18.97 0.32 10.66
C PHE A 558 -17.45 0.35 10.43
N ASP A 559 -16.78 1.30 11.08
CA ASP A 559 -15.32 1.50 11.08
C ASP A 559 -14.82 2.02 12.46
N LEU A 560 -13.54 1.82 12.75
CA LEU A 560 -12.85 2.31 13.94
C LEU A 560 -11.65 3.17 13.51
N VAL A 561 -11.62 4.44 13.91
CA VAL A 561 -10.72 5.45 13.31
C VAL A 561 -9.75 6.08 14.34
N SER A 562 -8.81 6.90 13.86
CA SER A 562 -7.71 7.58 14.57
C SER A 562 -6.39 6.78 14.62
N GLU A 563 -5.37 7.33 15.28
CA GLU A 563 -3.98 6.83 15.29
C GLU A 563 -3.90 5.36 15.68
N GLU A 564 -3.62 4.51 14.69
CA GLU A 564 -3.62 3.06 14.88
C GLU A 564 -2.44 2.55 15.72
N ASP A 565 -1.34 3.30 15.72
CA ASP A 565 -0.16 2.94 16.50
C ASP A 565 -0.46 3.00 18.00
N ARG A 566 -1.10 4.08 18.46
CA ARG A 566 -1.19 4.41 19.89
C ARG A 566 -2.54 4.11 20.54
N GLY A 567 -3.58 3.86 19.75
CA GLY A 567 -4.92 3.54 20.25
C GLY A 567 -5.17 2.04 20.51
N TYR A 568 -6.37 1.71 20.99
CA TYR A 568 -6.78 0.32 21.23
C TYR A 568 -6.91 -0.48 19.93
N SER A 569 -6.51 -1.74 19.99
CA SER A 569 -6.59 -2.75 18.93
C SER A 569 -8.03 -3.22 18.64
N LEU A 570 -8.19 -3.90 17.51
CA LEU A 570 -9.43 -4.62 17.21
C LEU A 570 -9.69 -5.75 18.23
N LEU A 571 -8.63 -6.43 18.68
CA LEU A 571 -8.70 -7.48 19.71
C LEU A 571 -9.27 -6.97 21.05
N PHE A 572 -9.05 -5.70 21.38
CA PHE A 572 -9.62 -5.08 22.56
C PHE A 572 -11.15 -5.03 22.50
N PHE A 573 -11.72 -4.74 21.33
CA PHE A 573 -13.17 -4.64 21.09
C PHE A 573 -13.80 -5.92 20.53
N LEU A 574 -13.04 -7.02 20.46
CA LEU A 574 -13.46 -8.26 19.78
C LEU A 574 -14.80 -8.80 20.30
N GLU A 575 -15.08 -8.68 21.60
CA GLU A 575 -16.34 -9.14 22.19
C GLU A 575 -17.54 -8.37 21.60
N ASP A 576 -17.43 -7.04 21.48
CA ASP A 576 -18.50 -6.19 20.96
C ASP A 576 -18.75 -6.44 19.46
N PHE A 577 -17.70 -6.69 18.69
CA PHE A 577 -17.85 -7.09 17.29
C PHE A 577 -18.41 -8.52 17.16
N SER A 578 -18.01 -9.44 18.03
CA SER A 578 -18.45 -10.84 17.99
C SER A 578 -19.93 -11.00 18.36
N LYS A 579 -20.48 -10.13 19.22
CA LYS A 579 -21.92 -10.10 19.57
C LYS A 579 -22.81 -10.02 18.33
N ILE A 580 -22.42 -9.26 17.30
CA ILE A 580 -23.15 -9.16 16.04
C ILE A 580 -23.24 -10.52 15.35
N THR A 581 -22.12 -11.22 15.25
CA THR A 581 -22.03 -12.54 14.60
C THR A 581 -22.81 -13.60 15.37
N VAL A 582 -22.68 -13.65 16.69
CA VAL A 582 -23.37 -14.63 17.55
C VAL A 582 -24.89 -14.45 17.49
N GLN A 583 -25.38 -13.22 17.32
CA GLN A 583 -26.80 -12.92 17.17
C GLN A 583 -27.32 -13.16 15.74
N ASN A 584 -26.49 -13.70 14.84
CA ASN A 584 -26.79 -13.90 13.42
C ASN A 584 -27.22 -12.59 12.71
N LEU A 585 -26.71 -11.46 13.18
CA LEU A 585 -26.90 -10.14 12.58
C LEU A 585 -25.76 -9.86 11.61
N THR A 586 -26.01 -9.01 10.60
CA THR A 586 -24.99 -8.68 9.59
C THR A 586 -24.71 -7.18 9.61
N LEU A 587 -23.50 -6.82 10.01
CA LEU A 587 -22.96 -5.46 9.89
C LEU A 587 -21.64 -5.52 9.11
N PRO A 588 -21.55 -4.93 7.91
CA PRO A 588 -20.28 -4.87 7.18
C PRO A 588 -19.25 -4.00 7.90
N TYR A 589 -17.98 -4.44 7.89
CA TYR A 589 -16.86 -3.69 8.46
C TYR A 589 -15.90 -3.17 7.39
N PHE A 590 -15.36 -1.96 7.64
CA PHE A 590 -14.44 -1.22 6.78
C PHE A 590 -13.27 -0.63 7.59
N PHE A 591 -12.67 -1.45 8.46
CA PHE A 591 -11.69 -1.01 9.46
C PHE A 591 -10.48 -0.28 8.86
N HIS A 592 -10.09 0.85 9.46
CA HIS A 592 -8.70 1.31 9.40
C HIS A 592 -7.80 0.24 10.01
N ASP A 593 -6.84 -0.24 9.23
CA ASP A 593 -6.08 -1.42 9.62
C ASP A 593 -4.73 -1.49 8.90
N GLY A 594 -3.67 -1.72 9.68
CA GLY A 594 -2.31 -1.73 9.20
C GLY A 594 -1.80 -0.38 8.69
N GLU A 595 -2.34 0.76 9.14
CA GLU A 595 -1.76 2.09 8.94
C GLU A 595 -0.57 2.31 9.89
N THR A 596 0.51 1.58 9.62
CA THR A 596 1.70 1.66 10.45
C THR A 596 2.92 1.18 9.69
N ASN A 597 4.07 1.70 10.11
CA ASN A 597 5.38 1.27 9.64
C ASN A 597 6.12 0.45 10.69
N TRP A 598 5.61 0.27 11.90
CA TRP A 598 6.32 -0.47 12.95
C TRP A 598 6.53 -1.96 12.59
N PRO A 599 7.56 -2.60 13.16
CA PRO A 599 7.73 -4.04 13.10
C PRO A 599 6.65 -4.81 13.87
N ASP A 600 6.48 -6.08 13.53
CA ASP A 600 5.36 -6.92 13.96
C ASP A 600 5.19 -7.08 15.48
N ASP A 601 6.26 -6.95 16.26
CA ASP A 601 6.27 -7.28 17.69
C ASP A 601 6.51 -6.10 18.63
N LEU A 602 6.64 -4.89 18.10
CA LEU A 602 6.79 -3.71 18.94
C LEU A 602 5.45 -3.26 19.53
N MET A 603 5.43 -3.04 20.84
CA MET A 603 4.29 -2.43 21.52
C MET A 603 4.21 -0.95 21.16
N THR A 604 3.18 -0.63 20.41
CA THR A 604 2.91 0.72 19.91
C THR A 604 1.75 1.36 20.68
N SER A 605 0.79 0.54 21.15
CA SER A 605 -0.35 0.99 21.97
C SER A 605 0.14 1.72 23.23
N LEU A 606 -0.50 2.85 23.54
CA LEU A 606 -0.26 3.58 24.79
C LEU A 606 -1.17 3.11 25.94
N HIS A 607 -2.02 2.13 25.69
CA HIS A 607 -2.99 1.63 26.66
C HIS A 607 -2.44 0.41 27.40
N ASP A 608 -2.18 0.59 28.71
CA ASP A 608 -1.63 -0.47 29.57
C ASP A 608 -2.50 -1.74 29.60
N ASP A 609 -3.81 -1.60 29.41
CA ASP A 609 -4.80 -2.70 29.36
C ASP A 609 -4.96 -3.33 27.97
N ASP A 610 -4.26 -2.81 26.95
CA ASP A 610 -4.17 -3.39 25.61
C ASP A 610 -2.73 -3.36 25.05
N PRO A 611 -1.81 -4.11 25.68
CA PRO A 611 -0.41 -4.17 25.25
C PRO A 611 -0.26 -5.14 24.08
N VAL A 612 -0.78 -4.75 22.92
CA VAL A 612 -0.67 -5.53 21.68
C VAL A 612 0.06 -4.72 20.60
N PRO A 613 0.78 -5.39 19.67
CA PRO A 613 1.35 -4.71 18.53
C PRO A 613 0.25 -4.30 17.56
N THR A 614 0.40 -3.14 16.91
CA THR A 614 -0.56 -2.71 15.86
C THR A 614 -0.70 -3.76 14.75
N MET A 615 0.35 -4.55 14.45
CA MET A 615 0.27 -5.60 13.43
C MET A 615 -0.68 -6.76 13.76
N ASP A 616 -1.10 -6.93 15.01
CA ASP A 616 -2.09 -7.98 15.34
C ASP A 616 -3.49 -7.64 14.75
N ASN A 617 -3.80 -6.35 14.52
CA ASN A 617 -5.07 -5.91 13.93
C ASN A 617 -5.31 -6.51 12.53
N LEU A 618 -4.25 -6.79 11.76
CA LEU A 618 -4.37 -7.29 10.39
C LEU A 618 -5.07 -8.65 10.32
N TYR A 619 -4.81 -9.51 11.31
CA TYR A 619 -5.50 -10.79 11.40
C TYR A 619 -6.96 -10.59 11.82
N ASP A 620 -7.18 -9.72 12.81
CA ASP A 620 -8.50 -9.48 13.39
C ASP A 620 -9.48 -8.87 12.37
N ALA A 621 -9.04 -7.88 11.59
CA ALA A 621 -9.88 -7.27 10.56
C ALA A 621 -10.38 -8.31 9.54
N ILE A 622 -9.49 -9.21 9.10
CA ILE A 622 -9.83 -10.30 8.18
C ILE A 622 -10.78 -11.31 8.83
N LEU A 623 -10.50 -11.73 10.07
CA LEU A 623 -11.30 -12.71 10.80
C LEU A 623 -12.70 -12.19 11.12
N LEU A 624 -12.84 -10.90 11.40
CA LEU A 624 -14.12 -10.19 11.56
C LEU A 624 -14.89 -10.03 10.25
N GLY A 625 -14.32 -10.43 9.12
CA GLY A 625 -15.00 -10.42 7.82
C GLY A 625 -15.07 -9.04 7.17
N ALA A 626 -14.08 -8.17 7.44
CA ALA A 626 -13.96 -6.86 6.81
C ALA A 626 -14.08 -6.97 5.28
N LYS A 627 -14.88 -6.08 4.69
CA LYS A 627 -15.08 -6.03 3.24
C LYS A 627 -13.95 -5.30 2.55
N ARG A 628 -13.39 -4.31 3.25
CA ARG A 628 -12.21 -3.53 2.86
C ARG A 628 -11.41 -3.18 4.11
N VAL A 629 -10.12 -2.94 3.92
CA VAL A 629 -9.20 -2.47 4.96
C VAL A 629 -8.65 -1.10 4.56
N GLY A 630 -8.71 -0.13 5.47
CA GLY A 630 -8.22 1.23 5.28
C GLY A 630 -6.71 1.30 5.43
N HIS A 631 -6.04 2.01 4.53
CA HIS A 631 -4.59 2.20 4.39
C HIS A 631 -3.83 0.91 4.04
N GLY A 632 -3.82 -0.08 4.94
CA GLY A 632 -3.22 -1.39 4.72
C GLY A 632 -1.72 -1.36 4.41
N ILE A 633 -0.95 -0.45 5.02
CA ILE A 633 0.51 -0.32 4.80
C ILE A 633 1.25 -1.58 5.25
N GLY A 634 0.89 -2.10 6.44
CA GLY A 634 1.58 -3.23 7.09
C GLY A 634 1.47 -4.57 6.35
N TYR A 635 0.41 -4.79 5.56
CA TYR A 635 0.15 -6.08 4.91
C TYR A 635 1.29 -6.57 4.01
N VAL A 636 2.11 -5.67 3.44
CA VAL A 636 3.22 -6.02 2.54
C VAL A 636 4.31 -6.84 3.24
N LYS A 637 4.36 -6.82 4.57
CA LYS A 637 5.29 -7.61 5.40
C LYS A 637 4.78 -9.03 5.66
N HIS A 638 3.51 -9.32 5.33
CA HIS A 638 2.82 -10.58 5.62
C HIS A 638 2.31 -11.28 4.34
N PRO A 639 3.17 -12.02 3.61
CA PRO A 639 2.78 -12.73 2.39
C PRO A 639 1.56 -13.65 2.53
N TYR A 640 1.39 -14.29 3.70
CA TYR A 640 0.20 -15.09 3.98
C TYR A 640 -1.08 -14.23 3.95
N LEU A 641 -1.08 -13.08 4.65
CA LEU A 641 -2.23 -12.18 4.68
C LEU A 641 -2.48 -11.53 3.32
N MET A 642 -1.44 -11.20 2.56
CA MET A 642 -1.58 -10.78 1.16
C MET A 642 -2.32 -11.81 0.29
N GLU A 643 -2.02 -13.11 0.45
CA GLU A 643 -2.76 -14.17 -0.24
C GLU A 643 -4.21 -14.26 0.26
N VAL A 644 -4.47 -14.04 1.54
CA VAL A 644 -5.83 -14.02 2.09
C VAL A 644 -6.64 -12.84 1.52
N LEU A 645 -6.08 -11.62 1.50
CA LEU A 645 -6.72 -10.44 0.89
C LEU A 645 -7.08 -10.71 -0.57
N LYS A 646 -6.14 -11.27 -1.33
CA LYS A 646 -6.34 -11.64 -2.74
C LYS A 646 -7.43 -12.69 -2.91
N LYS A 647 -7.36 -13.80 -2.17
CA LYS A 647 -8.30 -14.93 -2.30
C LYS A 647 -9.72 -14.52 -1.91
N ASN A 648 -9.84 -13.76 -0.83
CA ASN A 648 -11.14 -13.32 -0.30
C ASN A 648 -11.65 -12.04 -0.97
N LYS A 649 -10.86 -11.45 -1.90
CA LYS A 649 -11.17 -10.21 -2.61
C LYS A 649 -11.48 -9.05 -1.66
N ILE A 650 -10.73 -8.97 -0.56
CA ILE A 650 -10.80 -7.85 0.40
C ILE A 650 -9.96 -6.72 -0.20
N ALA A 651 -10.59 -5.57 -0.42
CA ALA A 651 -9.90 -4.44 -1.04
C ALA A 651 -9.11 -3.63 -0.01
N VAL A 652 -7.95 -3.12 -0.42
CA VAL A 652 -7.15 -2.17 0.36
C VAL A 652 -7.49 -0.75 -0.13
N GLU A 653 -7.97 0.09 0.76
CA GLU A 653 -8.22 1.52 0.49
C GLU A 653 -6.91 2.29 0.74
N VAL A 654 -6.32 2.86 -0.30
CA VAL A 654 -4.98 3.49 -0.23
C VAL A 654 -5.10 4.99 -0.33
N ASN A 655 -4.44 5.72 0.60
CA ASN A 655 -4.48 7.18 0.70
C ASN A 655 -3.06 7.78 0.62
N PRO A 656 -2.46 7.93 -0.58
CA PRO A 656 -1.05 8.28 -0.75
C PRO A 656 -0.63 9.56 -0.04
N ILE A 657 -1.44 10.63 -0.13
CA ILE A 657 -1.11 11.90 0.51
C ILE A 657 -1.24 11.81 2.03
N SER A 658 -2.27 11.13 2.54
CA SER A 658 -2.40 10.87 3.98
C SER A 658 -1.17 10.14 4.51
N ASN A 659 -0.79 9.03 3.87
CA ASN A 659 0.37 8.25 4.30
C ASN A 659 1.68 9.06 4.21
N LYS A 660 1.82 9.99 3.26
CA LYS A 660 2.96 10.92 3.19
C LYS A 660 2.93 11.96 4.32
N MET A 661 1.79 12.61 4.53
CA MET A 661 1.61 13.69 5.51
C MET A 661 1.77 13.19 6.94
N LEU A 662 1.25 12.00 7.23
CA LEU A 662 1.32 11.35 8.53
C LEU A 662 2.64 10.62 8.77
N GLY A 663 3.63 10.75 7.87
CA GLY A 663 4.98 10.26 8.08
C GLY A 663 5.15 8.75 7.95
N TYR A 664 4.15 8.07 7.38
CA TYR A 664 4.24 6.65 7.09
C TYR A 664 5.04 6.41 5.81
N VAL A 665 4.74 7.09 4.69
CA VAL A 665 5.42 6.86 3.40
C VAL A 665 5.94 8.19 2.83
N ALA A 666 7.15 8.57 3.25
CA ALA A 666 7.79 9.81 2.81
C ALA A 666 8.03 9.88 1.29
N ASP A 667 8.50 8.77 0.69
CA ASP A 667 8.73 8.64 -0.75
C ASP A 667 7.71 7.68 -1.37
N GLN A 668 6.83 8.20 -2.22
CA GLN A 668 5.74 7.44 -2.83
C GLN A 668 6.21 6.36 -3.80
N ARG A 669 7.48 6.40 -4.24
CA ARG A 669 8.09 5.30 -5.01
C ARG A 669 8.17 4.02 -4.18
N HIS A 670 8.13 4.08 -2.84
CA HIS A 670 8.18 2.93 -1.95
C HIS A 670 6.83 2.52 -1.38
N HIS A 671 5.75 3.17 -1.80
CA HIS A 671 4.42 2.88 -1.29
C HIS A 671 4.02 1.41 -1.55
N PRO A 672 3.52 0.65 -0.54
CA PRO A 672 3.25 -0.79 -0.69
C PRO A 672 2.12 -1.12 -1.67
N ALA A 673 1.24 -0.16 -1.96
CA ALA A 673 0.13 -0.33 -2.90
C ALA A 673 0.56 -0.88 -4.28
N ILE A 674 1.70 -0.47 -4.83
CA ILE A 674 2.17 -1.04 -6.11
C ILE A 674 2.41 -2.54 -6.01
N THR A 675 2.89 -3.03 -4.86
CA THR A 675 3.03 -4.47 -4.63
C THR A 675 1.66 -5.14 -4.65
N TYR A 676 0.66 -4.60 -3.95
CA TYR A 676 -0.71 -5.15 -3.94
C TYR A 676 -1.32 -5.23 -5.34
N LEU A 677 -1.22 -4.15 -6.13
CA LEU A 677 -1.68 -4.08 -7.52
C LEU A 677 -1.06 -5.19 -8.38
N ARG A 678 0.26 -5.39 -8.28
CA ARG A 678 1.00 -6.38 -9.07
C ARG A 678 0.80 -7.81 -8.56
N TYR A 679 0.40 -7.98 -7.29
CA TYR A 679 0.08 -9.27 -6.68
C TYR A 679 -1.35 -9.74 -7.00
N GLY A 680 -2.21 -8.81 -7.44
CA GLY A 680 -3.62 -9.05 -7.77
C GLY A 680 -4.57 -8.82 -6.61
N ILE A 681 -4.13 -8.10 -5.57
CA ILE A 681 -4.99 -7.68 -4.47
C ILE A 681 -5.82 -6.48 -4.97
N PRO A 682 -7.13 -6.41 -4.68
CA PRO A 682 -7.94 -5.25 -5.04
C PRO A 682 -7.48 -3.99 -4.30
N VAL A 683 -7.24 -2.91 -5.04
CA VAL A 683 -6.85 -1.60 -4.49
C VAL A 683 -7.87 -0.55 -4.92
N ILE A 684 -8.27 0.30 -3.99
CA ILE A 684 -9.10 1.49 -4.21
C ILE A 684 -8.26 2.69 -3.81
N LEU A 685 -8.21 3.72 -4.65
CA LEU A 685 -7.50 4.95 -4.32
C LEU A 685 -8.46 5.94 -3.64
N GLY A 686 -8.07 6.45 -2.48
CA GLY A 686 -8.79 7.45 -1.69
C GLY A 686 -7.95 8.70 -1.43
N SER A 687 -8.55 9.64 -0.70
CA SER A 687 -7.92 10.93 -0.34
C SER A 687 -7.97 11.24 1.16
N ASP A 688 -8.74 10.46 1.93
CA ASP A 688 -8.81 10.54 3.38
C ASP A 688 -9.35 11.89 3.90
N ASP A 689 -8.47 12.79 4.35
CA ASP A 689 -8.79 14.07 4.97
C ASP A 689 -8.29 15.30 4.16
N PRO A 690 -8.58 15.44 2.86
CA PRO A 690 -7.96 16.47 2.02
C PRO A 690 -8.13 17.88 2.59
N GLY A 691 -9.34 18.20 3.07
CA GLY A 691 -9.67 19.51 3.64
C GLY A 691 -8.92 19.81 4.93
N THR A 692 -8.59 18.81 5.76
CA THR A 692 -7.76 18.99 6.95
C THR A 692 -6.28 19.06 6.58
N PHE A 693 -5.82 18.28 5.60
CA PHE A 693 -4.46 18.38 5.11
C PHE A 693 -4.17 19.75 4.49
N GLY A 694 -5.16 20.39 3.88
CA GLY A 694 -5.08 21.76 3.35
C GLY A 694 -5.20 21.84 1.83
N TYR A 695 -5.89 20.89 1.21
CA TYR A 695 -6.22 20.89 -0.22
C TYR A 695 -7.65 20.36 -0.43
N ASP A 696 -8.24 20.52 -1.61
CA ASP A 696 -9.59 20.01 -1.93
C ASP A 696 -9.63 19.18 -3.20
N GLU A 697 -8.46 18.78 -3.70
CA GLU A 697 -8.33 18.10 -4.98
C GLU A 697 -7.91 16.64 -4.85
N PHE A 698 -8.88 15.73 -4.95
CA PHE A 698 -8.66 14.28 -4.95
C PHE A 698 -7.66 13.83 -6.04
N THR A 699 -7.53 14.60 -7.12
CA THR A 699 -6.60 14.33 -8.21
C THR A 699 -5.13 14.35 -7.75
N VAL A 700 -4.80 14.99 -6.63
CA VAL A 700 -3.43 15.00 -6.10
C VAL A 700 -2.98 13.58 -5.74
N ASP A 701 -3.81 12.79 -5.06
CA ASP A 701 -3.52 11.36 -4.76
C ASP A 701 -3.35 10.54 -6.04
N TRP A 702 -4.21 10.79 -7.04
CA TRP A 702 -4.13 10.13 -8.35
C TRP A 702 -2.84 10.47 -9.09
N TYR A 703 -2.38 11.72 -9.04
CA TYR A 703 -1.11 12.13 -9.63
C TYR A 703 0.07 11.46 -8.92
N GLU A 704 0.11 11.49 -7.58
CA GLU A 704 1.17 10.88 -6.78
C GLU A 704 1.27 9.38 -7.07
N ALA A 705 0.16 8.66 -7.05
CA ALA A 705 0.09 7.24 -7.42
C ALA A 705 0.51 6.99 -8.87
N PHE A 706 -0.03 7.75 -9.84
CA PHE A 706 0.24 7.55 -11.26
C PHE A 706 1.72 7.73 -11.61
N MET A 707 2.33 8.78 -11.07
CA MET A 707 3.73 9.11 -11.33
C MET A 707 4.68 8.16 -10.60
N SER A 708 4.46 7.90 -9.32
CA SER A 708 5.42 7.15 -8.49
C SER A 708 5.31 5.63 -8.62
N TRP A 709 4.12 5.09 -8.89
CA TRP A 709 3.89 3.64 -8.99
C TRP A 709 4.03 3.11 -10.43
N GLY A 710 4.27 3.99 -11.40
CA GLY A 710 4.41 3.64 -12.81
C GLY A 710 3.12 3.07 -13.41
N LEU A 711 1.97 3.62 -13.03
CA LEU A 711 0.65 3.15 -13.46
C LEU A 711 0.37 3.50 -14.92
N THR A 712 -0.30 2.62 -15.65
CA THR A 712 -0.73 2.82 -17.04
C THR A 712 -2.19 3.30 -17.13
N LEU A 713 -2.67 3.67 -18.32
CA LEU A 713 -4.09 3.96 -18.55
C LEU A 713 -5.00 2.79 -18.14
N ALA A 714 -4.57 1.55 -18.40
CA ALA A 714 -5.29 0.36 -17.96
C ALA A 714 -5.34 0.27 -16.43
N ASP A 715 -4.24 0.54 -15.73
CA ASP A 715 -4.21 0.56 -14.26
C ASP A 715 -5.16 1.64 -13.69
N LEU A 716 -5.19 2.84 -14.29
CA LEU A 716 -6.13 3.91 -13.91
C LEU A 716 -7.60 3.47 -14.07
N ARG A 717 -7.94 2.86 -15.22
CA ARG A 717 -9.27 2.28 -15.48
C ARG A 717 -9.62 1.23 -14.42
N HIS A 718 -8.67 0.37 -14.04
CA HIS A 718 -8.90 -0.65 -13.02
C HIS A 718 -9.11 -0.08 -11.63
N LEU A 719 -8.33 0.92 -11.21
CA LEU A 719 -8.55 1.60 -9.93
C LEU A 719 -9.95 2.23 -9.87
N ALA A 720 -10.37 2.88 -10.95
CA ALA A 720 -11.72 3.46 -11.03
C ALA A 720 -12.81 2.40 -10.98
N LEU A 721 -12.69 1.30 -11.73
CA LEU A 721 -13.67 0.21 -11.68
C LEU A 721 -13.68 -0.51 -10.33
N ASN A 722 -12.52 -0.71 -9.69
CA ASN A 722 -12.42 -1.31 -8.37
C ASN A 722 -13.21 -0.51 -7.33
N SER A 723 -13.12 0.82 -7.36
CA SER A 723 -13.87 1.66 -6.43
C SER A 723 -15.39 1.43 -6.49
N LEU A 724 -15.93 1.08 -7.67
CA LEU A 724 -17.35 0.76 -7.86
C LEU A 724 -17.63 -0.72 -7.55
N GLN A 725 -16.77 -1.64 -7.98
CA GLN A 725 -16.93 -3.08 -7.77
C GLN A 725 -16.91 -3.47 -6.29
N TYR A 726 -16.04 -2.82 -5.51
CA TYR A 726 -15.83 -3.06 -4.08
C TYR A 726 -16.56 -2.04 -3.19
N SER A 727 -17.39 -1.18 -3.77
CA SER A 727 -18.33 -0.34 -3.01
C SER A 727 -19.36 -1.19 -2.23
N SER A 728 -20.07 -0.53 -1.32
CA SER A 728 -21.24 -1.06 -0.61
C SER A 728 -22.56 -0.90 -1.37
N LEU A 729 -22.50 -0.51 -2.65
CA LEU A 729 -23.66 -0.54 -3.54
C LEU A 729 -24.20 -1.98 -3.66
N SER A 730 -25.52 -2.11 -3.78
CA SER A 730 -26.15 -3.40 -4.12
C SER A 730 -25.71 -3.86 -5.51
N SER A 731 -25.91 -5.15 -5.82
CA SER A 731 -25.49 -5.72 -7.12
C SER A 731 -26.11 -4.98 -8.33
N SER A 732 -27.38 -4.57 -8.24
CA SER A 732 -28.04 -3.80 -9.29
C SER A 732 -27.50 -2.37 -9.41
N GLU A 733 -27.23 -1.71 -8.28
CA GLU A 733 -26.62 -0.39 -8.25
C GLU A 733 -25.20 -0.41 -8.81
N LYS A 734 -24.40 -1.45 -8.54
CA LYS A 734 -23.06 -1.62 -9.12
C LYS A 734 -23.10 -1.73 -10.64
N ILE A 735 -24.03 -2.52 -11.18
CA ILE A 735 -24.20 -2.66 -12.63
C ILE A 735 -24.55 -1.29 -13.25
N ALA A 736 -25.50 -0.57 -12.67
CA ALA A 736 -25.89 0.76 -13.15
C ALA A 736 -24.75 1.79 -13.03
N ALA A 737 -24.01 1.76 -11.93
CA ALA A 737 -22.84 2.61 -11.69
C ALA A 737 -21.74 2.38 -12.73
N ILE A 738 -21.39 1.12 -13.01
CA ILE A 738 -20.37 0.76 -14.00
C ILE A 738 -20.82 1.15 -15.41
N GLN A 739 -22.10 0.99 -15.76
CA GLN A 739 -22.63 1.44 -17.05
C GLN A 739 -22.52 2.96 -17.22
N LYS A 740 -22.90 3.75 -16.19
CA LYS A 740 -22.73 5.21 -16.21
C LYS A 740 -21.26 5.59 -16.35
N TRP A 741 -20.38 4.95 -15.57
CA TRP A 741 -18.95 5.21 -15.60
C TRP A 741 -18.33 4.90 -16.98
N ASN A 742 -18.71 3.77 -17.60
CA ASN A 742 -18.21 3.39 -18.94
C ASN A 742 -18.54 4.46 -20.00
N LYS A 743 -19.72 5.10 -19.91
CA LYS A 743 -20.07 6.21 -20.80
C LYS A 743 -19.12 7.40 -20.61
N LEU A 744 -18.91 7.84 -19.37
CA LEU A 744 -18.00 8.94 -19.04
C LEU A 744 -16.55 8.62 -19.45
N TYR A 745 -16.12 7.38 -19.27
CA TYR A 745 -14.79 6.93 -19.67
C TYR A 745 -14.61 6.99 -21.19
N ASN A 746 -15.60 6.52 -21.96
CA ASN A 746 -15.57 6.60 -23.42
C ASN A 746 -15.50 8.07 -23.91
N ASP A 747 -16.29 8.96 -23.30
CA ASP A 747 -16.26 10.39 -23.61
C ASP A 747 -14.88 10.99 -23.30
N PHE A 748 -14.31 10.65 -22.14
CA PHE A 748 -12.94 11.04 -21.77
C PHE A 748 -11.91 10.56 -22.81
N ILE A 749 -12.00 9.31 -23.28
CA ILE A 749 -11.08 8.75 -24.27
C ILE A 749 -11.21 9.49 -25.61
N ILE A 750 -12.42 9.74 -26.09
CA ILE A 750 -12.67 10.46 -27.35
C ILE A 750 -12.11 11.88 -27.27
N ASN A 751 -12.43 12.62 -26.20
CA ASN A 751 -12.00 14.00 -26.01
C ASN A 751 -10.47 14.10 -25.86
N THR A 752 -9.87 13.22 -25.06
CA THR A 752 -8.42 13.21 -24.83
C THR A 752 -7.65 12.82 -26.09
N LYS A 753 -8.16 11.88 -26.88
CA LYS A 753 -7.62 11.59 -28.23
C LYS A 753 -7.66 12.84 -29.10
N GLY A 754 -8.77 13.57 -29.12
CA GLY A 754 -8.89 14.83 -29.86
C GLY A 754 -7.78 15.80 -29.47
N SER A 755 -7.60 16.06 -28.17
CA SER A 755 -6.52 16.92 -27.67
C SER A 755 -5.13 16.41 -28.07
N ALA A 756 -4.87 15.11 -27.94
CA ALA A 756 -3.57 14.52 -28.28
C ALA A 756 -3.23 14.65 -29.77
N CYS A 757 -4.22 14.48 -30.65
CA CYS A 757 -4.01 14.56 -32.10
C CYS A 757 -3.96 15.98 -32.64
N SER A 758 -4.38 16.97 -31.86
CA SER A 758 -4.23 18.39 -32.17
C SER A 758 -2.92 18.99 -31.64
N GLU A 759 -2.15 18.25 -30.83
CA GLU A 759 -0.87 18.75 -30.32
C GLU A 759 0.18 18.77 -31.46
N SER A 760 0.79 19.94 -31.69
CA SER A 760 1.81 20.09 -32.72
C SER A 760 3.14 19.54 -32.23
N PHE A 761 3.54 18.39 -32.78
CA PHE A 761 4.87 17.81 -32.57
C PHE A 761 5.92 18.34 -33.59
N GLN A 762 5.56 19.38 -34.37
CA GLN A 762 6.16 19.72 -35.68
C GLN A 762 7.65 20.09 -35.67
N ASN A 763 8.25 20.41 -34.53
CA ASN A 763 9.66 20.80 -34.44
C ASN A 763 10.62 19.64 -34.11
N THR A 764 10.16 18.38 -34.19
CA THR A 764 10.96 17.23 -33.76
C THR A 764 11.22 16.26 -34.91
N VAL A 765 12.47 16.18 -35.38
CA VAL A 765 12.88 15.22 -36.40
C VAL A 765 13.08 13.84 -35.74
N PRO A 766 12.31 12.80 -36.13
CA PRO A 766 12.48 11.45 -35.62
C PRO A 766 13.80 10.82 -36.07
N GLN A 767 14.47 10.12 -35.16
CA GLN A 767 15.73 9.43 -35.47
C GLN A 767 15.75 8.04 -34.86
N VAL A 768 16.26 7.07 -35.61
CA VAL A 768 16.49 5.71 -35.11
C VAL A 768 17.98 5.51 -34.83
N PHE A 769 18.30 4.90 -33.69
CA PHE A 769 19.68 4.63 -33.29
C PHE A 769 20.06 3.16 -33.47
N ARG A 770 19.19 2.25 -33.02
CA ARG A 770 19.43 0.79 -33.04
C ARG A 770 18.13 -0.02 -33.08
N ILE A 771 18.22 -1.28 -33.48
CA ILE A 771 17.14 -2.27 -33.36
C ILE A 771 17.59 -3.49 -32.56
N PHE A 772 16.67 -4.15 -31.85
CA PHE A 772 16.96 -5.37 -31.10
C PHE A 772 15.72 -6.28 -30.92
N PRO A 773 15.81 -7.60 -31.15
CA PRO A 773 16.96 -8.28 -31.76
C PRO A 773 17.10 -7.91 -33.26
N GLN A 774 18.30 -8.09 -33.80
CA GLN A 774 18.59 -7.95 -35.25
C GLN A 774 18.33 -9.25 -36.03
N GLU A 775 17.73 -10.24 -35.37
CA GLU A 775 17.47 -11.56 -35.96
C GLU A 775 16.16 -12.15 -35.43
N GLY A 776 15.54 -13.03 -36.20
CA GLY A 776 14.29 -13.69 -35.84
C GLY A 776 14.01 -14.94 -36.67
N HIS A 777 12.93 -15.65 -36.36
CA HIS A 777 12.62 -16.90 -37.06
C HIS A 777 12.01 -16.65 -38.45
N VAL A 778 12.32 -17.50 -39.44
CA VAL A 778 11.78 -17.43 -40.82
C VAL A 778 10.25 -17.38 -40.88
N THR A 779 9.54 -18.05 -39.95
CA THR A 779 8.07 -18.02 -39.89
C THR A 779 7.49 -16.69 -39.38
N GLY A 780 8.34 -15.71 -39.05
CA GLY A 780 7.92 -14.44 -38.47
C GLY A 780 7.55 -14.52 -36.98
N GLY A 781 6.99 -13.41 -36.48
CA GLY A 781 6.50 -13.28 -35.10
C GLY A 781 7.52 -12.80 -34.08
N THR A 782 8.71 -12.37 -34.50
CA THR A 782 9.71 -11.80 -33.60
C THR A 782 9.37 -10.34 -33.30
N ASN A 783 9.21 -9.99 -32.02
CA ASN A 783 9.05 -8.60 -31.59
C ASN A 783 10.41 -7.91 -31.57
N ILE A 784 10.60 -6.94 -32.47
CA ILE A 784 11.79 -6.12 -32.61
C ILE A 784 11.53 -4.76 -31.97
N GLN A 785 12.42 -4.39 -31.07
CA GLN A 785 12.43 -3.09 -30.43
C GLN A 785 13.29 -2.15 -31.27
N VAL A 786 12.71 -1.04 -31.69
CA VAL A 786 13.38 0.03 -32.40
C VAL A 786 13.63 1.14 -31.40
N PHE A 787 14.89 1.51 -31.20
CA PHE A 787 15.30 2.56 -30.27
C PHE A 787 15.72 3.80 -31.03
N GLY A 788 15.30 4.96 -30.54
CA GLY A 788 15.51 6.23 -31.22
C GLY A 788 15.18 7.43 -30.35
N ARG A 789 14.78 8.53 -30.97
CA ARG A 789 14.22 9.72 -30.30
C ARG A 789 13.14 10.35 -31.18
N ASN A 790 12.32 11.18 -30.56
CA ASN A 790 11.27 11.97 -31.21
C ASN A 790 10.17 11.14 -31.89
N PHE A 791 9.83 9.98 -31.35
CA PHE A 791 8.78 9.11 -31.90
C PHE A 791 7.35 9.57 -31.56
N GLN A 792 7.18 10.60 -30.72
CA GLN A 792 5.86 11.14 -30.36
C GLN A 792 5.05 11.64 -31.56
N VAL A 793 5.71 12.01 -32.66
CA VAL A 793 5.06 12.36 -33.95
C VAL A 793 4.14 11.25 -34.47
N ALA A 794 4.35 10.01 -34.01
CA ALA A 794 3.58 8.84 -34.41
C ALA A 794 2.34 8.55 -33.56
N ILE A 795 2.08 9.29 -32.47
CA ILE A 795 1.02 8.96 -31.49
C ILE A 795 -0.36 8.82 -32.15
N CYS A 796 -0.67 9.71 -33.10
CA CYS A 796 -1.93 9.69 -33.85
C CYS A 796 -1.78 9.17 -35.29
N GLN A 797 -0.62 8.60 -35.62
CA GLN A 797 -0.29 8.11 -36.95
C GLN A 797 -0.11 6.59 -36.95
N LYS A 798 -0.17 5.99 -38.14
CA LYS A 798 0.14 4.56 -38.28
C LYS A 798 1.66 4.38 -38.34
N ILE A 799 2.21 3.54 -37.49
CA ILE A 799 3.62 3.14 -37.60
C ILE A 799 3.72 1.94 -38.54
N ILE A 800 4.61 2.04 -39.53
CA ILE A 800 4.89 0.96 -40.47
C ILE A 800 6.35 0.55 -40.35
N CYS A 801 6.59 -0.76 -40.21
CA CYS A 801 7.93 -1.33 -40.18
C CYS A 801 8.12 -2.21 -41.43
N ARG A 802 9.16 -1.92 -42.21
CA ARG A 802 9.47 -2.59 -43.47
C ARG A 802 10.65 -3.55 -43.28
N PHE A 803 10.50 -4.77 -43.78
CA PHE A 803 11.49 -5.86 -43.79
C PHE A 803 11.70 -6.32 -45.24
N GLY A 804 12.75 -5.82 -45.90
CA GLY A 804 12.88 -5.95 -47.34
C GLY A 804 11.67 -5.32 -48.04
N ASN A 805 10.88 -6.14 -48.71
CA ASN A 805 9.68 -5.70 -49.42
C ASN A 805 8.38 -5.92 -48.62
N ILE A 806 8.45 -6.52 -47.44
CA ILE A 806 7.26 -6.85 -46.64
C ILE A 806 7.08 -5.81 -45.53
N ILE A 807 5.90 -5.23 -45.42
CA ILE A 807 5.56 -4.26 -44.37
C ILE A 807 4.72 -4.90 -43.27
N THR A 808 4.88 -4.39 -42.05
CA THR A 808 4.12 -4.80 -40.87
C THR A 808 3.74 -3.59 -40.05
N LYS A 809 2.69 -3.72 -39.23
CA LYS A 809 2.29 -2.66 -38.29
C LYS A 809 3.30 -2.60 -37.14
N GLY A 810 3.76 -1.38 -36.84
CA GLY A 810 4.49 -1.07 -35.62
C GLY A 810 3.56 -0.56 -34.52
N ARG A 811 4.07 -0.56 -33.29
CA ARG A 811 3.39 -0.02 -32.11
C ARG A 811 4.29 0.96 -31.39
N TYR A 812 3.76 2.14 -31.08
CA TYR A 812 4.42 3.10 -30.21
C TYR A 812 4.53 2.54 -28.79
N VAL A 813 5.68 2.74 -28.14
CA VAL A 813 5.87 2.40 -26.73
C VAL A 813 6.18 3.66 -25.95
N TYR A 814 7.27 4.34 -26.32
CA TYR A 814 7.72 5.60 -25.72
C TYR A 814 8.32 6.48 -26.82
N ASN A 815 8.62 7.72 -26.48
CA ASN A 815 9.23 8.70 -27.39
C ASN A 815 10.57 8.22 -28.00
N ASN A 816 11.23 7.24 -27.37
CA ASN A 816 12.49 6.65 -27.80
C ASN A 816 12.37 5.17 -28.19
N ARG A 817 11.16 4.60 -28.22
CA ARG A 817 10.96 3.16 -28.44
C ARG A 817 9.69 2.80 -29.18
N ILE A 818 9.86 1.99 -30.23
CA ILE A 818 8.78 1.38 -31.03
C ILE A 818 8.96 -0.14 -30.99
N VAL A 819 7.87 -0.89 -31.14
CA VAL A 819 7.91 -2.35 -31.33
C VAL A 819 7.30 -2.72 -32.67
N CYS A 820 8.05 -3.48 -33.46
CA CYS A 820 7.62 -4.06 -34.73
C CYS A 820 7.56 -5.58 -34.61
N LYS A 821 6.68 -6.25 -35.34
CA LYS A 821 6.64 -7.72 -35.38
C LYS A 821 7.12 -8.21 -36.74
N SER A 822 8.13 -9.08 -36.78
CA SER A 822 8.66 -9.57 -38.06
C SER A 822 7.58 -10.36 -38.83
N PRO A 823 7.42 -10.13 -40.14
CA PRO A 823 6.53 -10.93 -40.98
C PRO A 823 7.07 -12.35 -41.20
N ASN A 824 6.22 -13.23 -41.73
CA ASN A 824 6.65 -14.49 -42.28
C ASN A 824 7.42 -14.23 -43.59
N GLN A 825 8.54 -14.91 -43.80
CA GLN A 825 9.29 -14.89 -45.04
C GLN A 825 8.92 -16.11 -45.88
N PRO A 826 8.58 -15.94 -47.18
CA PRO A 826 8.43 -17.08 -48.09
C PRO A 826 9.72 -17.90 -48.08
N GLN A 827 9.63 -19.23 -47.92
CA GLN A 827 10.81 -20.08 -47.94
C GLN A 827 11.52 -19.93 -49.29
N THR A 828 12.79 -19.56 -49.27
CA THR A 828 13.64 -19.68 -50.45
C THR A 828 13.95 -21.15 -50.66
N THR A 829 13.75 -21.65 -51.87
CA THR A 829 13.90 -23.07 -52.28
C THR A 829 15.34 -23.60 -52.20
N ASN A 830 16.31 -22.80 -51.74
CA ASN A 830 17.74 -23.03 -51.99
C ASN A 830 18.57 -23.24 -50.72
N GLY A 831 18.04 -23.89 -49.68
CA GLY A 831 18.86 -24.38 -48.55
C GLY A 831 19.65 -23.32 -47.76
N VAL A 832 19.31 -22.03 -47.89
CA VAL A 832 20.01 -20.94 -47.20
C VAL A 832 19.58 -20.92 -45.73
N THR A 833 20.52 -21.16 -44.81
CA THR A 833 20.26 -21.22 -43.36
C THR A 833 19.88 -19.87 -42.73
N THR A 834 20.22 -18.76 -43.40
CA THR A 834 20.04 -17.39 -42.91
C THR A 834 19.75 -16.39 -44.04
N ASN A 835 18.64 -15.64 -43.98
CA ASN A 835 18.32 -14.60 -44.97
C ASN A 835 18.39 -13.19 -44.36
N HIS A 836 19.11 -12.26 -44.98
CA HIS A 836 19.27 -10.88 -44.50
C HIS A 836 18.43 -9.90 -45.31
N VAL A 837 17.62 -9.08 -44.64
CA VAL A 837 16.80 -8.06 -45.30
C VAL A 837 17.04 -6.68 -44.68
N PRO A 838 16.94 -5.59 -45.47
CA PRO A 838 16.96 -4.24 -44.92
C PRO A 838 15.71 -4.00 -44.06
N PHE A 839 15.87 -3.26 -42.98
CA PHE A 839 14.83 -2.86 -42.04
C PHE A 839 14.75 -1.34 -41.96
N SER A 840 13.54 -0.80 -42.10
CA SER A 840 13.26 0.63 -41.92
C SER A 840 11.89 0.86 -41.29
N VAL A 841 11.69 2.07 -40.76
CA VAL A 841 10.46 2.45 -40.04
C VAL A 841 9.92 3.74 -40.64
N SER A 842 8.60 3.80 -40.77
CA SER A 842 7.82 4.99 -41.07
C SER A 842 6.91 5.31 -39.88
N LEU A 843 6.82 6.60 -39.56
CA LEU A 843 6.03 7.14 -38.45
C LEU A 843 4.78 7.89 -38.91
N ASP A 844 4.53 7.93 -40.21
CA ASP A 844 3.50 8.71 -40.88
C ASP A 844 2.65 7.83 -41.81
N GLY A 845 2.43 6.57 -41.45
CA GLY A 845 1.57 5.68 -42.23
C GLY A 845 2.15 5.20 -43.54
N GLY A 846 3.47 5.29 -43.73
CA GLY A 846 4.19 4.79 -44.90
C GLY A 846 4.52 5.85 -45.93
N HIS A 847 4.18 7.12 -45.70
CA HIS A 847 4.50 8.21 -46.62
C HIS A 847 6.00 8.47 -46.68
N THR A 848 6.69 8.48 -45.53
CA THR A 848 8.14 8.63 -45.45
C THR A 848 8.77 7.57 -44.54
N PHE A 849 9.91 7.03 -44.97
CA PHE A 849 10.72 6.12 -44.17
C PHE A 849 11.93 6.85 -43.63
N LEU A 850 12.25 6.62 -42.36
CA LEU A 850 13.42 7.21 -41.71
C LEU A 850 14.69 6.78 -42.44
N SER A 851 15.60 7.73 -42.63
CA SER A 851 16.78 7.58 -43.49
C SER A 851 17.72 6.45 -43.07
N LYS A 852 17.79 6.14 -41.77
CA LYS A 852 18.67 5.07 -41.25
C LYS A 852 18.03 3.70 -41.43
N THR A 853 18.67 2.87 -42.26
CA THR A 853 18.32 1.45 -42.44
C THR A 853 19.18 0.55 -41.55
N PHE A 854 18.62 -0.59 -41.15
CA PHE A 854 19.32 -1.65 -40.42
C PHE A 854 19.21 -2.96 -41.19
N THR A 855 19.97 -3.97 -40.81
CA THR A 855 19.81 -5.32 -41.36
C THR A 855 19.11 -6.22 -40.35
N PHE A 856 18.07 -6.94 -40.79
CA PHE A 856 17.39 -7.97 -40.00
C PHE A 856 17.58 -9.35 -40.62
N SER A 857 17.94 -10.34 -39.80
CA SER A 857 18.32 -11.68 -40.25
C SER A 857 17.26 -12.72 -39.87
N TYR A 858 16.70 -13.40 -40.87
CA TYR A 858 15.81 -14.53 -40.66
C TYR A 858 16.60 -15.82 -40.54
N LEU A 859 16.41 -16.53 -39.44
CA LEU A 859 17.07 -17.78 -39.10
C LEU A 859 16.10 -18.95 -39.23
N GLN A 860 16.50 -19.99 -39.95
CA GLN A 860 15.79 -21.27 -40.00
C GLN A 860 16.23 -22.11 -38.79
N ARG A 861 15.28 -22.72 -38.07
CA ARG A 861 15.64 -23.63 -36.96
C ARG A 861 16.45 -24.81 -37.53
N PRO A 862 17.59 -25.19 -36.94
CA PRO A 862 18.19 -26.48 -37.24
C PRO A 862 17.18 -27.59 -36.89
N ARG A 863 16.88 -28.46 -37.86
CA ARG A 863 16.15 -29.70 -37.60
C ARG A 863 17.15 -30.67 -36.98
N VAL A 864 16.92 -31.07 -35.72
CA VAL A 864 17.60 -32.23 -35.16
C VAL A 864 16.78 -33.44 -35.61
N SER A 865 17.23 -34.11 -36.68
CA SER A 865 16.77 -35.46 -37.00
C SER A 865 17.54 -36.43 -36.10
N ILE A 866 16.84 -37.11 -35.20
CA ILE A 866 17.39 -38.30 -34.55
C ILE A 866 17.36 -39.39 -35.64
N THR A 867 18.51 -39.67 -36.26
CA THR A 867 18.67 -40.89 -37.03
C THR A 867 18.82 -42.02 -36.04
N ASP A 868 17.80 -42.87 -35.97
CA ASP A 868 17.85 -44.13 -35.24
C ASP A 868 18.88 -45.01 -35.95
N HIS A 869 20.12 -44.98 -35.51
CA HIS A 869 21.09 -46.00 -35.88
C HIS A 869 20.76 -47.22 -35.04
N GLY A 870 20.04 -48.15 -35.68
CA GLY A 870 19.70 -49.44 -35.11
C GLY A 870 20.93 -50.11 -34.52
N ILE A 871 20.91 -50.27 -33.20
CA ILE A 871 21.72 -51.26 -32.53
C ILE A 871 20.84 -52.52 -32.54
N GLY A 872 21.22 -53.47 -33.40
CA GLY A 872 20.60 -54.78 -33.45
C GLY A 872 20.99 -55.62 -32.23
N LYS A 873 19.96 -56.29 -31.69
CA LYS A 873 19.92 -57.40 -30.72
C LYS A 873 20.60 -57.22 -29.36
#